data_AF-A0A834AHM2-F1
#
_entry.id   AF-A0A834AHM2-F1
#
_cell.length_a   1.000
_cell.length_b   1.000
_cell.length_c   1.000
_cell.angle_alpha   90.00
_cell.angle_beta   90.00
_cell.angle_gamma   90.00
#
_symmetry.space_group_name_H-M   'P 1'
#
loop_
_entity.id
_entity.type
_entity.pdbx_description
1 polymer ?
#
loop_
_entity_poly.entity_id
_entity_poly.type
_entity_poly.pdbx_seq_one_letter_code
_entity_poly.pdbx_strand_id
1 'polypeptide(L)'
;MKPPGSSSRRPPVAGCSHPRASSDPRGGPAGPAPARALARAPPCRLLLVLLLLPPLSASSWPRARGAAAPSAPHWNETAGKKLGVLAEEDNTLQQNSSSNTSYSNAMQKEITLPSRLVYYINQDSESSYHVLDTKARHQQKHNKAVHLAQASFQIEAFGSRFILDLTLNNDLLSSDYVEIHYENGKPQYSKGGEHCYYHGSIRGVKDSRVALSTCNGLHGMFEDNTFMYMIEPLELVHDEKSTGRPHIIQKALAGQYSKQMKNLSTESSHEWPFLSELQWLKRRRKRAVNPSRGVFEEMKYLELMIVNDHKMYKKYRSSHAHTNNFAKSVVNLVDSIYKEQLNTRVVLVAVETWTEKDHIDITTNPVQMLHEFSKYRQRIKQHADAVHLISRVTFHYKRSSLSYFGGVCSRTRGVGVNEYGLPMAVAQVLSQSLAQNLGIQWEPSSRKPKCDCTESWGGCIMEETGVSHSRKFSKCSILEYRDFLQRGGGACLFNRPTKLFEPTECGNGYVEAGEECDCGFHVECYGVCCKKCSLSNGAHCSDGPCCNNTSCLFQPRGYECRDAVNGCDITEYCTGDSGQCPPNLHKQDGYACNQNQGRCYSGECKTRDNQCQYIWGTKASGSDKFCYEKLNTEGTEKGNCGKDGDRWIQCSKHDVFCGFLLCTNLTRAPRIGQLQGEIIPTSFYHQGRVIDCSGAHVVLDDDTDVGYVEDGTPCGPSMMCLDRKCLQIQALNMSSCPLDSKGKVCSGHGVCSNEATCICDFTWAGTDCSIRDPVRNLHPSKDEGPKVNMATSRLIGAVAGTILALGVIFGGTGWGIENVKKRRFDPTQQGPI
;
A
#
# COMPACT_ATOMS: atom_id res chain seq x y z
N MET A 1 -50.79 7.24 6.14
CA MET A 1 -52.04 6.62 5.63
C MET A 1 -51.71 5.81 4.38
N LYS A 2 -52.50 4.79 4.01
CA LYS A 2 -52.35 4.04 2.73
C LYS A 2 -53.11 4.73 1.58
N PRO A 3 -52.72 4.51 0.31
CA PRO A 3 -53.26 5.24 -0.85
C PRO A 3 -54.32 4.47 -1.68
N PRO A 4 -55.13 5.20 -2.49
CA PRO A 4 -55.73 4.72 -3.74
C PRO A 4 -55.03 5.33 -4.98
N GLY A 5 -55.28 4.91 -6.23
CA GLY A 5 -56.12 3.78 -6.64
C GLY A 5 -56.62 3.76 -8.10
N SER A 6 -55.73 3.61 -9.09
CA SER A 6 -55.98 3.01 -10.44
C SER A 6 -56.81 3.75 -11.52
N SER A 7 -56.63 3.28 -12.78
CA SER A 7 -57.45 3.48 -13.99
C SER A 7 -57.42 4.88 -14.67
N SER A 8 -57.75 5.06 -15.97
CA SER A 8 -57.58 4.22 -17.19
C SER A 8 -57.93 5.04 -18.46
N ARG A 9 -57.37 4.69 -19.64
CA ARG A 9 -57.98 4.65 -21.02
C ARG A 9 -57.01 4.95 -22.19
N ARG A 10 -57.02 4.03 -23.17
CA ARG A 10 -56.79 4.22 -24.64
C ARG A 10 -58.20 4.39 -25.30
N PRO A 11 -58.44 4.50 -26.64
CA PRO A 11 -57.66 4.14 -27.86
C PRO A 11 -57.79 5.24 -28.98
N PRO A 12 -57.88 5.02 -30.34
CA PRO A 12 -57.69 3.82 -31.20
C PRO A 12 -56.99 3.98 -32.60
N VAL A 13 -56.49 2.84 -33.15
CA VAL A 13 -56.54 2.39 -34.60
C VAL A 13 -55.75 3.23 -35.67
N ALA A 14 -55.18 2.70 -36.78
CA ALA A 14 -55.12 1.38 -37.48
C ALA A 14 -53.65 1.07 -37.93
N GLY A 15 -53.26 -0.05 -38.57
CA GLY A 15 -53.93 -1.33 -38.87
C GLY A 15 -53.41 -2.06 -40.15
N CYS A 16 -53.33 -3.40 -40.11
CA CYS A 16 -53.23 -4.39 -41.22
C CYS A 16 -51.87 -4.63 -41.93
N SER A 17 -51.52 -5.84 -42.45
CA SER A 17 -51.95 -7.23 -42.14
C SER A 17 -51.08 -8.29 -42.88
N HIS A 18 -50.95 -9.51 -42.33
CA HIS A 18 -50.29 -10.69 -42.97
C HIS A 18 -51.18 -11.40 -44.02
N PRO A 19 -50.60 -12.32 -44.84
CA PRO A 19 -50.99 -13.74 -44.69
C PRO A 19 -49.82 -14.77 -44.73
N ARG A 20 -50.16 -16.06 -44.60
CA ARG A 20 -49.29 -17.27 -44.71
C ARG A 20 -49.52 -17.98 -46.07
N ALA A 21 -48.57 -18.82 -46.53
CA ALA A 21 -48.74 -20.30 -46.60
C ALA A 21 -47.68 -21.06 -47.45
N SER A 22 -47.16 -22.16 -46.86
CA SER A 22 -46.70 -23.44 -47.45
C SER A 22 -46.27 -23.58 -48.93
N SER A 23 -45.06 -24.11 -49.15
CA SER A 23 -44.87 -25.44 -49.76
C SER A 23 -43.45 -26.00 -49.51
N ASP A 24 -43.33 -27.33 -49.49
CA ASP A 24 -42.14 -28.20 -49.40
C ASP A 24 -42.44 -29.36 -50.39
N PRO A 25 -41.48 -30.09 -51.02
CA PRO A 25 -40.81 -31.18 -50.28
C PRO A 25 -39.45 -31.73 -50.82
N ARG A 26 -38.83 -32.60 -50.01
CA ARG A 26 -37.77 -33.62 -50.32
C ARG A 26 -36.33 -33.07 -50.53
N GLY A 27 -35.30 -33.64 -49.88
CA GLY A 27 -35.29 -34.69 -48.85
C GLY A 27 -33.87 -35.08 -48.39
N GLY A 28 -33.77 -35.76 -47.23
CA GLY A 28 -32.55 -36.44 -46.74
C GLY A 28 -32.69 -37.97 -46.82
N PRO A 29 -32.02 -38.80 -45.98
CA PRO A 29 -31.07 -38.51 -44.87
C PRO A 29 -29.63 -38.99 -45.27
N ALA A 30 -28.66 -39.48 -44.47
CA ALA A 30 -28.56 -39.88 -43.06
C ALA A 30 -27.09 -39.91 -42.54
N GLY A 31 -26.89 -40.17 -41.24
CA GLY A 31 -25.65 -40.77 -40.69
C GLY A 31 -25.71 -42.32 -40.69
N PRO A 32 -24.90 -43.08 -39.91
CA PRO A 32 -24.31 -42.71 -38.61
C PRO A 32 -22.86 -43.22 -38.35
N ALA A 33 -22.38 -43.11 -37.10
CA ALA A 33 -21.29 -43.92 -36.53
C ALA A 33 -21.88 -45.07 -35.68
N PRO A 34 -21.14 -46.16 -35.33
CA PRO A 34 -20.28 -46.13 -34.13
C PRO A 34 -19.07 -47.11 -34.06
N ALA A 35 -18.37 -47.02 -32.93
CA ALA A 35 -17.17 -47.71 -32.43
C ALA A 35 -17.01 -49.25 -32.55
N ARG A 36 -15.74 -49.67 -32.72
CA ARG A 36 -14.97 -50.79 -32.07
C ARG A 36 -13.67 -51.01 -32.89
N ALA A 37 -12.57 -51.63 -32.47
CA ALA A 37 -11.88 -51.97 -31.21
C ALA A 37 -10.81 -53.05 -31.57
N LEU A 38 -9.79 -53.24 -30.71
CA LEU A 38 -8.87 -54.41 -30.65
C LEU A 38 -7.70 -54.60 -31.68
N ALA A 39 -6.49 -54.63 -31.09
CA ALA A 39 -5.51 -55.73 -31.16
C ALA A 39 -4.40 -55.81 -32.26
N ARG A 40 -3.18 -55.44 -31.82
CA ARG A 40 -1.96 -56.29 -31.70
C ARG A 40 -1.17 -56.82 -32.94
N ALA A 41 0.14 -56.51 -32.86
CA ALA A 41 1.29 -57.43 -33.00
C ALA A 41 1.95 -57.60 -34.41
N PRO A 42 3.23 -58.07 -34.51
CA PRO A 42 4.34 -57.11 -34.61
C PRO A 42 5.37 -57.33 -35.77
N PRO A 43 6.65 -57.75 -35.58
CA PRO A 43 7.77 -56.94 -36.08
C PRO A 43 8.78 -57.69 -36.98
N CYS A 44 9.84 -56.98 -37.41
CA CYS A 44 11.11 -57.63 -37.72
C CYS A 44 12.29 -56.93 -37.03
N ARG A 45 13.31 -57.70 -36.65
CA ARG A 45 14.57 -57.24 -36.03
C ARG A 45 15.65 -57.05 -37.09
N LEU A 46 16.70 -56.31 -36.75
CA LEU A 46 18.03 -56.94 -36.61
C LEU A 46 18.87 -56.20 -35.55
N LEU A 47 19.66 -56.94 -34.78
CA LEU A 47 20.78 -56.42 -33.99
C LEU A 47 22.08 -56.86 -34.68
N LEU A 48 23.17 -56.12 -34.44
CA LEU A 48 24.44 -56.77 -34.12
C LEU A 48 25.25 -55.89 -33.14
N VAL A 49 26.00 -56.52 -32.23
CA VAL A 49 26.83 -55.88 -31.18
C VAL A 49 28.04 -56.78 -30.93
N LEU A 50 29.23 -56.18 -30.79
CA LEU A 50 30.43 -56.60 -30.02
C LEU A 50 31.50 -55.50 -30.28
N LEU A 51 31.96 -54.69 -29.31
CA LEU A 51 32.84 -54.98 -28.16
C LEU A 51 34.28 -55.39 -28.53
N LEU A 52 35.26 -54.59 -28.11
CA LEU A 52 36.40 -54.97 -27.23
C LEU A 52 37.33 -53.77 -26.91
N LEU A 53 38.15 -53.92 -25.85
CA LEU A 53 39.16 -52.98 -25.30
C LEU A 53 40.36 -53.80 -24.76
N PRO A 54 41.41 -53.19 -24.18
CA PRO A 54 42.53 -52.46 -24.77
C PRO A 54 43.85 -53.31 -24.71
N PRO A 55 45.06 -52.71 -24.89
CA PRO A 55 45.97 -52.61 -23.72
C PRO A 55 46.90 -51.36 -23.73
N LEU A 56 47.89 -51.30 -22.81
CA LEU A 56 48.76 -50.15 -22.51
C LEU A 56 50.21 -50.28 -23.04
N SER A 57 50.96 -49.15 -23.16
CA SER A 57 52.15 -48.83 -22.32
C SER A 57 53.17 -47.84 -22.94
N ALA A 58 54.12 -47.35 -22.10
CA ALA A 58 55.46 -46.81 -22.41
C ALA A 58 55.68 -45.38 -22.99
N SER A 59 55.67 -44.38 -22.09
CA SER A 59 56.73 -43.35 -21.88
C SER A 59 57.47 -42.64 -23.04
N SER A 60 57.37 -41.30 -23.10
CA SER A 60 58.55 -40.38 -23.08
C SER A 60 58.15 -38.91 -22.79
N TRP A 61 59.11 -38.12 -22.26
CA TRP A 61 59.06 -36.66 -22.08
C TRP A 61 60.20 -36.05 -22.93
N PRO A 62 60.07 -34.86 -23.56
CA PRO A 62 60.29 -33.61 -22.80
C PRO A 62 59.55 -32.32 -23.26
N ARG A 63 59.37 -31.41 -22.28
CA ARG A 63 59.29 -29.93 -22.35
C ARG A 63 58.75 -29.20 -23.61
N ALA A 64 57.50 -28.73 -23.46
CA ALA A 64 57.12 -27.31 -23.46
C ALA A 64 57.41 -26.37 -24.66
N ARG A 65 56.33 -25.98 -25.36
CA ARG A 65 55.89 -24.58 -25.53
C ARG A 65 54.38 -24.54 -25.84
N GLY A 66 53.74 -23.38 -25.71
CA GLY A 66 52.27 -23.24 -25.74
C GLY A 66 51.64 -23.36 -27.13
N ALA A 67 50.35 -23.71 -27.17
CA ALA A 67 49.52 -23.77 -28.37
C ALA A 67 48.29 -22.87 -28.24
N ALA A 68 47.79 -22.34 -29.36
CA ALA A 68 46.68 -21.39 -29.39
C ALA A 68 45.29 -22.08 -29.42
N ALA A 69 44.25 -21.33 -29.07
CA ALA A 69 42.86 -21.77 -29.20
C ALA A 69 42.37 -21.70 -30.67
N PRO A 70 41.50 -22.63 -31.11
CA PRO A 70 40.86 -22.57 -32.44
C PRO A 70 39.75 -21.51 -32.52
N SER A 71 39.36 -21.16 -33.75
CA SER A 71 38.52 -20.01 -34.09
C SER A 71 37.01 -20.18 -33.86
N ALA A 72 36.32 -19.05 -33.66
CA ALA A 72 34.87 -18.96 -33.57
C ALA A 72 34.17 -19.06 -34.96
N PRO A 73 32.89 -19.47 -35.01
CA PRO A 73 32.10 -19.50 -36.25
C PRO A 73 31.68 -18.10 -36.73
N HIS A 74 31.42 -18.00 -38.04
CA HIS A 74 31.18 -16.73 -38.73
C HIS A 74 29.74 -16.20 -38.54
N TRP A 75 29.60 -14.90 -38.29
CA TRP A 75 28.28 -14.24 -38.32
C TRP A 75 27.80 -14.01 -39.77
N ASN A 76 26.48 -13.94 -39.95
CA ASN A 76 25.83 -13.92 -41.26
C ASN A 76 25.22 -12.52 -41.56
N GLU A 77 25.83 -11.78 -42.48
CA GLU A 77 25.63 -10.33 -42.66
C GLU A 77 24.20 -9.91 -43.06
N THR A 78 23.38 -10.83 -43.57
CA THR A 78 22.02 -10.55 -44.05
C THR A 78 21.08 -10.05 -42.95
N ALA A 79 21.35 -10.39 -41.68
CA ALA A 79 20.55 -9.93 -40.54
C ALA A 79 20.75 -8.43 -40.25
N GLY A 80 21.98 -7.93 -40.33
CA GLY A 80 22.32 -6.53 -40.02
C GLY A 80 21.60 -5.53 -40.92
N LYS A 81 21.43 -5.87 -42.21
CA LYS A 81 20.73 -5.01 -43.18
C LYS A 81 19.23 -4.80 -42.88
N LYS A 82 18.59 -5.69 -42.12
CA LYS A 82 17.20 -5.46 -41.68
C LYS A 82 17.09 -4.64 -40.39
N LEU A 83 18.16 -4.57 -39.60
CA LEU A 83 18.21 -3.75 -38.39
C LEU A 83 18.49 -2.27 -38.71
N GLY A 84 19.34 -1.99 -39.70
CA GLY A 84 19.69 -0.62 -40.10
C GLY A 84 18.52 0.20 -40.65
N VAL A 85 17.72 -0.38 -41.55
CA VAL A 85 16.65 0.35 -42.27
C VAL A 85 15.59 0.93 -41.31
N LEU A 86 15.25 0.21 -40.23
CA LEU A 86 14.29 0.69 -39.21
C LEU A 86 14.86 1.82 -38.32
N ALA A 87 16.16 2.11 -38.39
CA ALA A 87 16.80 3.22 -37.68
C ALA A 87 16.99 4.47 -38.55
N GLU A 88 16.84 4.37 -39.88
CA GLU A 88 16.99 5.51 -40.80
C GLU A 88 15.67 6.27 -40.98
N GLU A 89 14.52 5.59 -41.00
CA GLU A 89 13.21 6.24 -41.20
C GLU A 89 12.86 7.26 -40.09
N ASP A 90 13.26 7.02 -38.84
CA ASP A 90 13.00 7.94 -37.70
C ASP A 90 14.01 9.11 -37.62
N ASN A 91 15.19 8.99 -38.26
CA ASN A 91 16.26 10.01 -38.25
C ASN A 91 16.09 11.10 -39.33
N THR A 92 15.38 10.79 -40.44
CA THR A 92 15.28 11.70 -41.60
C THR A 92 14.46 12.97 -41.39
N LEU A 93 13.81 13.15 -40.22
CA LEU A 93 13.02 14.33 -39.88
C LEU A 93 13.75 15.42 -39.08
N GLN A 94 15.03 15.23 -38.69
CA GLN A 94 15.75 16.21 -37.83
C GLN A 94 16.88 17.00 -38.50
N GLN A 95 17.34 16.63 -39.71
CA GLN A 95 18.47 17.32 -40.36
C GLN A 95 18.03 18.56 -41.18
N ASN A 96 17.67 19.66 -40.50
CA ASN A 96 17.68 21.01 -41.11
C ASN A 96 17.63 22.19 -40.10
N SER A 97 18.64 22.30 -39.23
CA SER A 97 19.02 23.61 -38.65
C SER A 97 20.50 23.63 -38.24
N SER A 98 21.17 24.76 -38.44
CA SER A 98 22.62 24.88 -38.33
C SER A 98 23.07 25.47 -36.98
N SER A 99 23.99 24.75 -36.32
CA SER A 99 25.02 25.29 -35.43
C SER A 99 24.64 26.42 -34.46
N ASN A 100 24.28 26.07 -33.23
CA ASN A 100 24.71 26.85 -32.06
C ASN A 100 24.91 25.94 -30.84
N THR A 101 25.94 26.21 -30.04
CA THR A 101 26.44 25.22 -29.07
C THR A 101 25.64 25.22 -27.77
N SER A 102 24.68 24.31 -27.67
CA SER A 102 23.94 24.01 -26.44
C SER A 102 24.08 22.51 -26.11
N TYR A 103 24.31 22.16 -24.86
CA TYR A 103 24.28 20.76 -24.40
C TYR A 103 22.80 20.30 -24.35
N SER A 104 22.35 19.67 -25.44
CA SER A 104 21.00 19.13 -25.55
C SER A 104 20.81 17.88 -24.68
N ASN A 105 19.68 17.82 -23.97
CA ASN A 105 19.29 16.70 -23.11
C ASN A 105 18.87 15.46 -23.93
N ALA A 106 19.83 14.81 -24.60
CA ALA A 106 19.61 13.55 -25.28
C ALA A 106 19.55 12.39 -24.26
N MET A 107 18.36 11.82 -24.05
CA MET A 107 18.24 10.51 -23.40
C MET A 107 18.99 9.48 -24.25
N GLN A 108 20.07 8.92 -23.71
CA GLN A 108 20.87 7.92 -24.43
C GLN A 108 20.11 6.59 -24.43
N LYS A 109 20.02 5.92 -25.58
CA LYS A 109 19.36 4.62 -25.74
C LYS A 109 20.31 3.62 -26.37
N GLU A 110 20.24 2.38 -25.90
CA GLU A 110 21.07 1.26 -26.37
C GLU A 110 20.21 -0.01 -26.41
N ILE A 111 20.62 -1.01 -27.20
CA ILE A 111 20.01 -2.34 -27.16
C ILE A 111 20.96 -3.26 -26.37
N THR A 112 20.45 -3.84 -25.28
CA THR A 112 21.22 -4.74 -24.41
C THR A 112 20.64 -6.16 -24.43
N LEU A 113 21.52 -7.14 -24.18
CA LEU A 113 21.20 -8.56 -24.05
C LEU A 113 21.48 -8.98 -22.59
N PRO A 114 20.55 -8.70 -21.65
CA PRO A 114 20.75 -9.05 -20.25
C PRO A 114 20.81 -10.57 -20.08
N SER A 115 21.41 -11.01 -18.97
CA SER A 115 21.48 -12.42 -18.58
C SER A 115 21.21 -12.59 -17.09
N ARG A 116 20.59 -13.69 -16.71
CA ARG A 116 20.39 -14.10 -15.31
C ARG A 116 21.67 -14.78 -14.81
N LEU A 117 22.22 -14.33 -13.69
CA LEU A 117 23.33 -15.01 -13.03
C LEU A 117 22.78 -16.15 -12.17
N VAL A 118 23.45 -17.31 -12.21
CA VAL A 118 23.17 -18.47 -11.35
C VAL A 118 24.45 -18.81 -10.60
N TYR A 119 24.38 -18.82 -9.27
CA TYR A 119 25.48 -19.16 -8.38
C TYR A 119 25.55 -20.67 -8.13
N TYR A 120 26.73 -21.24 -8.29
CA TYR A 120 27.00 -22.67 -8.09
C TYR A 120 27.79 -22.89 -6.80
N ILE A 121 27.07 -23.25 -5.72
CA ILE A 121 27.62 -23.53 -4.38
C ILE A 121 28.82 -24.50 -4.42
N ASN A 122 28.78 -25.50 -5.31
CA ASN A 122 29.82 -26.52 -5.45
C ASN A 122 31.11 -26.03 -6.14
N GLN A 123 31.12 -24.81 -6.68
CA GLN A 123 32.22 -24.23 -7.48
C GLN A 123 32.60 -22.81 -7.03
N ASP A 124 31.85 -22.23 -6.08
CA ASP A 124 31.98 -20.85 -5.60
C ASP A 124 32.01 -19.80 -6.73
N SER A 125 31.17 -20.03 -7.75
CA SER A 125 31.20 -19.31 -9.02
C SER A 125 29.81 -18.97 -9.54
N GLU A 126 29.67 -17.82 -10.19
CA GLU A 126 28.47 -17.45 -10.95
C GLU A 126 28.64 -17.76 -12.44
N SER A 127 27.55 -18.13 -13.11
CA SER A 127 27.48 -18.29 -14.57
C SER A 127 26.27 -17.57 -15.14
N SER A 128 26.41 -17.00 -16.34
CA SER A 128 25.36 -16.24 -17.01
C SER A 128 24.47 -17.14 -17.89
N TYR A 129 23.16 -16.91 -17.80
CA TYR A 129 22.13 -17.60 -18.57
C TYR A 129 21.27 -16.58 -19.29
N HIS A 130 21.11 -16.71 -20.61
CA HIS A 130 20.28 -15.80 -21.40
C HIS A 130 18.76 -16.01 -21.19
N VAL A 131 18.37 -17.07 -20.49
CA VAL A 131 16.99 -17.28 -20.02
C VAL A 131 16.75 -16.42 -18.78
N LEU A 132 15.96 -15.35 -18.97
CA LEU A 132 15.68 -14.34 -17.95
C LEU A 132 14.53 -14.71 -16.99
N ASP A 133 13.79 -15.77 -17.31
CA ASP A 133 12.65 -16.21 -16.51
C ASP A 133 13.09 -16.56 -15.07
N THR A 134 12.28 -16.20 -14.08
CA THR A 134 12.51 -16.57 -12.67
C THR A 134 11.58 -17.66 -12.17
N LYS A 135 10.79 -18.31 -13.03
CA LYS A 135 9.90 -19.41 -12.64
C LYS A 135 10.70 -20.63 -12.15
N ALA A 136 10.43 -21.03 -10.91
CA ALA A 136 11.04 -22.17 -10.23
C ALA A 136 10.19 -23.44 -10.35
N ARG A 137 8.86 -23.32 -10.30
CA ARG A 137 7.94 -24.46 -10.48
C ARG A 137 6.53 -24.00 -10.85
N HIS A 138 5.80 -24.83 -11.59
CA HIS A 138 4.37 -24.63 -11.86
C HIS A 138 3.54 -25.43 -10.83
N GLN A 139 2.73 -24.76 -10.00
CA GLN A 139 1.83 -25.46 -9.08
C GLN A 139 0.57 -25.92 -9.84
N GLN A 140 0.51 -27.20 -10.23
CA GLN A 140 -0.65 -27.79 -10.92
C GLN A 140 -1.98 -27.63 -10.15
N LYS A 141 -1.94 -27.52 -8.82
CA LYS A 141 -3.13 -27.42 -7.95
C LYS A 141 -3.83 -26.05 -8.01
N HIS A 142 -3.11 -24.99 -8.40
CA HIS A 142 -3.63 -23.61 -8.44
C HIS A 142 -3.39 -22.89 -9.76
N ASN A 143 -2.72 -23.55 -10.73
CA ASN A 143 -2.37 -23.00 -12.04
C ASN A 143 -1.53 -21.70 -11.99
N LYS A 144 -0.82 -21.48 -10.87
CA LYS A 144 0.07 -20.34 -10.64
C LYS A 144 1.53 -20.74 -10.84
N ALA A 145 2.32 -19.83 -11.41
CA ALA A 145 3.76 -19.95 -11.53
C ALA A 145 4.44 -19.39 -10.27
N VAL A 146 5.33 -20.18 -9.65
CA VAL A 146 6.12 -19.75 -8.49
C VAL A 146 7.45 -19.23 -9.00
N HIS A 147 7.81 -17.99 -8.61
CA HIS A 147 9.06 -17.34 -8.99
C HIS A 147 10.12 -17.52 -7.89
N LEU A 148 11.41 -17.39 -8.26
CA LEU A 148 12.53 -17.38 -7.33
C LEU A 148 12.46 -16.15 -6.42
N ALA A 149 12.58 -16.35 -5.10
CA ALA A 149 12.57 -15.26 -4.11
C ALA A 149 13.78 -14.32 -4.24
N GLN A 150 14.92 -14.83 -4.69
CA GLN A 150 16.10 -14.03 -5.03
C GLN A 150 16.58 -14.36 -6.45
N ALA A 151 17.04 -13.34 -7.18
CA ALA A 151 17.60 -13.50 -8.52
C ALA A 151 18.61 -12.38 -8.80
N SER A 152 19.71 -12.71 -9.50
CA SER A 152 20.71 -11.73 -9.91
C SER A 152 20.75 -11.63 -11.44
N PHE A 153 20.93 -10.42 -11.98
CA PHE A 153 20.97 -10.16 -13.42
C PHE A 153 22.18 -9.31 -13.81
N GLN A 154 22.92 -9.76 -14.82
CA GLN A 154 23.99 -8.99 -15.47
C GLN A 154 23.43 -8.25 -16.68
N ILE A 155 23.68 -6.94 -16.74
CA ILE A 155 23.29 -6.05 -17.84
C ILE A 155 24.53 -5.30 -18.31
N GLU A 156 24.81 -5.33 -19.61
CA GLU A 156 25.91 -4.60 -20.23
C GLU A 156 25.33 -3.52 -21.13
N ALA A 157 25.65 -2.25 -20.82
CA ALA A 157 25.12 -1.08 -21.51
C ALA A 157 25.96 0.17 -21.20
N PHE A 158 26.04 1.12 -22.12
CA PHE A 158 26.74 2.40 -21.95
C PHE A 158 28.20 2.23 -21.48
N GLY A 159 28.89 1.22 -22.02
CA GLY A 159 30.26 0.83 -21.64
C GLY A 159 30.41 0.30 -20.21
N SER A 160 29.30 0.01 -19.52
CA SER A 160 29.25 -0.36 -18.11
C SER A 160 28.61 -1.72 -17.91
N ARG A 161 29.07 -2.49 -16.91
CA ARG A 161 28.49 -3.78 -16.53
C ARG A 161 27.81 -3.65 -15.16
N PHE A 162 26.49 -3.70 -15.16
CA PHE A 162 25.66 -3.69 -13.95
C PHE A 162 25.37 -5.12 -13.54
N ILE A 163 25.46 -5.42 -12.25
CA ILE A 163 24.92 -6.64 -11.65
C ILE A 163 23.83 -6.19 -10.68
N LEU A 164 22.59 -6.58 -10.94
CA LEU A 164 21.42 -6.23 -10.16
C LEU A 164 21.08 -7.42 -9.26
N ASP A 165 21.17 -7.25 -7.95
CA ASP A 165 20.81 -8.28 -6.96
C ASP A 165 19.40 -8.00 -6.44
N LEU A 166 18.46 -8.90 -6.73
CA LEU A 166 17.03 -8.70 -6.57
C LEU A 166 16.42 -9.64 -5.53
N THR A 167 15.44 -9.14 -4.77
CA THR A 167 14.56 -9.89 -3.87
C THR A 167 13.10 -9.65 -4.27
N LEU A 168 12.29 -10.70 -4.28
CA LEU A 168 10.89 -10.67 -4.69
C LEU A 168 10.09 -9.78 -3.73
N ASN A 169 9.31 -8.85 -4.28
CA ASN A 169 8.53 -7.89 -3.52
C ASN A 169 7.20 -8.52 -3.07
N ASN A 170 7.30 -9.53 -2.20
CA ASN A 170 6.17 -10.34 -1.69
C ASN A 170 5.03 -9.48 -1.09
N ASP A 171 5.31 -8.22 -0.78
CA ASP A 171 4.41 -7.24 -0.16
C ASP A 171 3.63 -6.38 -1.19
N LEU A 172 3.95 -6.48 -2.49
CA LEU A 172 3.33 -5.66 -3.53
C LEU A 172 1.86 -6.00 -3.77
N LEU A 173 1.45 -7.25 -3.51
CA LEU A 173 0.11 -7.76 -3.81
C LEU A 173 -0.51 -8.37 -2.55
N SER A 174 -1.70 -7.91 -2.18
CA SER A 174 -2.44 -8.39 -1.00
C SER A 174 -2.97 -9.82 -1.19
N SER A 175 -3.20 -10.55 -0.09
CA SER A 175 -3.68 -11.95 -0.07
C SER A 175 -4.96 -12.19 -0.87
N ASP A 176 -5.89 -11.22 -0.80
CA ASP A 176 -7.17 -11.24 -1.51
C ASP A 176 -7.11 -10.55 -2.90
N TYR A 177 -5.90 -10.26 -3.41
CA TYR A 177 -5.70 -9.60 -4.70
C TYR A 177 -6.48 -10.27 -5.83
N VAL A 178 -7.22 -9.44 -6.58
CA VAL A 178 -8.07 -9.90 -7.67
C VAL A 178 -7.83 -9.13 -8.96
N GLU A 179 -7.73 -9.87 -10.06
CA GLU A 179 -7.76 -9.31 -11.41
C GLU A 179 -9.21 -9.39 -11.94
N ILE A 180 -9.72 -8.26 -12.43
CA ILE A 180 -11.10 -8.09 -12.90
C ILE A 180 -11.09 -7.71 -14.37
N HIS A 181 -11.81 -8.47 -15.20
CA HIS A 181 -12.02 -8.17 -16.61
C HIS A 181 -13.47 -8.47 -17.02
N TYR A 182 -13.89 -8.04 -18.21
CA TYR A 182 -15.28 -8.18 -18.66
C TYR A 182 -15.44 -9.17 -19.82
N GLU A 183 -16.45 -10.02 -19.71
CA GLU A 183 -16.91 -10.94 -20.76
C GLU A 183 -18.44 -11.03 -20.77
N ASN A 184 -19.05 -10.81 -21.93
CA ASN A 184 -20.49 -10.79 -22.16
C ASN A 184 -21.22 -9.82 -21.22
N GLY A 185 -20.65 -8.63 -21.01
CA GLY A 185 -21.18 -7.59 -20.13
C GLY A 185 -21.08 -7.89 -18.62
N LYS A 186 -20.37 -8.95 -18.22
CA LYS A 186 -20.22 -9.36 -16.81
C LYS A 186 -18.76 -9.32 -16.35
N PRO A 187 -18.48 -8.88 -15.11
CA PRO A 187 -17.14 -8.97 -14.54
C PRO A 187 -16.80 -10.44 -14.26
N GLN A 188 -15.63 -10.85 -14.72
CA GLN A 188 -14.94 -12.08 -14.37
C GLN A 188 -13.86 -11.75 -13.34
N TYR A 189 -13.56 -12.69 -12.45
CA TYR A 189 -12.65 -12.48 -11.31
C TYR A 189 -11.59 -13.60 -11.27
N SER A 190 -10.31 -13.24 -11.40
CA SER A 190 -9.18 -14.14 -11.15
C SER A 190 -8.55 -13.84 -9.79
N LYS A 191 -8.56 -14.80 -8.86
CA LYS A 191 -7.94 -14.67 -7.54
C LYS A 191 -6.43 -14.89 -7.61
N GLY A 192 -5.67 -13.82 -7.45
CA GLY A 192 -4.25 -13.77 -7.74
C GLY A 192 -3.95 -13.74 -9.24
N GLY A 193 -2.68 -13.47 -9.54
CA GLY A 193 -2.11 -13.54 -10.88
C GLY A 193 -0.62 -13.87 -10.81
N GLU A 194 0.10 -13.64 -11.90
CA GLU A 194 1.55 -13.77 -11.94
C GLU A 194 2.22 -12.68 -11.06
N HIS A 195 3.21 -13.09 -10.27
CA HIS A 195 3.99 -12.20 -9.40
C HIS A 195 5.48 -12.48 -9.55
N CYS A 196 6.14 -11.48 -10.13
CA CYS A 196 7.46 -11.53 -10.74
C CYS A 196 8.18 -10.19 -10.48
N TYR A 197 7.77 -9.47 -9.44
CA TYR A 197 8.07 -8.07 -9.21
C TYR A 197 9.05 -7.98 -8.06
N TYR A 198 10.18 -7.35 -8.29
CA TYR A 198 11.33 -7.36 -7.40
C TYR A 198 11.74 -5.95 -7.02
N HIS A 199 12.31 -5.81 -5.83
CA HIS A 199 13.17 -4.69 -5.43
C HIS A 199 14.61 -5.19 -5.28
N GLY A 200 15.60 -4.30 -5.31
CA GLY A 200 17.01 -4.71 -5.19
C GLY A 200 18.00 -3.55 -5.17
N SER A 201 19.28 -3.88 -5.33
CA SER A 201 20.38 -2.92 -5.45
C SER A 201 21.37 -3.34 -6.54
N ILE A 202 22.25 -2.43 -6.95
CA ILE A 202 23.35 -2.73 -7.87
C ILE A 202 24.55 -3.19 -7.03
N ARG A 203 25.06 -4.39 -7.31
CA ARG A 203 26.14 -5.02 -6.54
C ARG A 203 27.37 -4.11 -6.43
N GLY A 204 27.77 -3.82 -5.19
CA GLY A 204 28.91 -2.96 -4.86
C GLY A 204 28.64 -1.45 -4.91
N VAL A 205 27.49 -1.00 -5.43
CA VAL A 205 27.11 0.42 -5.46
C VAL A 205 26.22 0.73 -4.24
N LYS A 206 26.78 1.46 -3.27
CA LYS A 206 26.01 1.90 -2.09
C LYS A 206 24.86 2.81 -2.51
N ASP A 207 23.77 2.75 -1.75
CA ASP A 207 22.56 3.57 -1.90
C ASP A 207 21.81 3.43 -3.25
N SER A 208 22.29 2.57 -4.15
CA SER A 208 21.62 2.16 -5.38
C SER A 208 20.28 1.47 -5.13
N ARG A 209 19.41 1.53 -6.14
CA ARG A 209 18.06 0.93 -6.13
C ARG A 209 17.76 0.23 -7.44
N VAL A 210 16.92 -0.80 -7.35
CA VAL A 210 16.36 -1.53 -8.48
C VAL A 210 14.88 -1.82 -8.20
N ALA A 211 14.02 -1.65 -9.20
CA ALA A 211 12.62 -2.06 -9.15
C ALA A 211 12.20 -2.58 -10.53
N LEU A 212 12.07 -3.91 -10.64
CA LEU A 212 11.93 -4.63 -11.92
C LEU A 212 10.80 -5.67 -11.88
N SER A 213 10.23 -5.95 -13.05
CA SER A 213 9.40 -7.12 -13.34
C SER A 213 10.19 -8.12 -14.20
N THR A 214 9.97 -9.42 -13.98
CA THR A 214 10.55 -10.51 -14.79
C THR A 214 9.52 -11.32 -15.59
N CYS A 215 8.20 -11.04 -15.41
CA CYS A 215 7.09 -11.83 -15.98
C CYS A 215 7.22 -12.08 -17.49
N ASN A 216 7.78 -11.10 -18.21
CA ASN A 216 7.87 -11.12 -19.66
C ASN A 216 9.18 -10.47 -20.13
N GLY A 217 10.32 -10.94 -19.59
CA GLY A 217 11.60 -10.24 -19.71
C GLY A 217 11.76 -9.16 -18.64
N LEU A 218 12.87 -8.42 -18.68
CA LEU A 218 13.16 -7.38 -17.69
C LEU A 218 12.45 -6.08 -18.04
N HIS A 219 11.61 -5.59 -17.13
CA HIS A 219 10.85 -4.35 -17.31
C HIS A 219 10.82 -3.50 -16.02
N GLY A 220 11.37 -2.28 -16.06
CA GLY A 220 11.40 -1.35 -14.92
C GLY A 220 12.69 -0.52 -14.84
N MET A 221 13.10 -0.13 -13.62
CA MET A 221 14.20 0.83 -13.39
C MET A 221 15.34 0.30 -12.50
N PHE A 222 16.53 0.91 -12.64
CA PHE A 222 17.60 0.88 -11.65
C PHE A 222 18.42 2.18 -11.63
N GLU A 223 19.19 2.45 -10.57
CA GLU A 223 20.03 3.66 -10.46
C GLU A 223 21.38 3.44 -9.77
N ASP A 224 22.40 4.19 -10.19
CA ASP A 224 23.79 4.11 -9.69
C ASP A 224 24.23 5.33 -8.83
N ASN A 225 23.26 6.12 -8.35
CA ASN A 225 23.37 7.47 -7.75
C ASN A 225 23.71 8.63 -8.71
N THR A 226 24.10 8.37 -9.97
CA THR A 226 24.42 9.41 -10.96
C THR A 226 23.49 9.36 -12.17
N PHE A 227 22.97 8.18 -12.49
CA PHE A 227 22.06 7.94 -13.59
C PHE A 227 20.91 7.02 -13.18
N MET A 228 19.74 7.28 -13.77
CA MET A 228 18.61 6.36 -13.82
C MET A 228 18.69 5.58 -15.14
N TYR A 229 18.48 4.27 -15.07
CA TYR A 229 18.41 3.37 -16.21
C TYR A 229 17.02 2.75 -16.26
N MET A 230 16.38 2.83 -17.43
CA MET A 230 15.12 2.17 -17.73
C MET A 230 15.36 1.02 -18.69
N ILE A 231 14.87 -0.17 -18.37
CA ILE A 231 14.94 -1.34 -19.25
C ILE A 231 13.53 -1.83 -19.60
N GLU A 232 13.32 -2.13 -20.88
CA GLU A 232 12.08 -2.72 -21.40
C GLU A 232 12.36 -3.75 -22.50
N PRO A 233 11.58 -4.83 -22.63
CA PRO A 233 11.77 -5.82 -23.70
C PRO A 233 11.46 -5.20 -25.08
N LEU A 234 12.34 -5.43 -26.07
CA LEU A 234 12.15 -4.90 -27.43
C LEU A 234 10.88 -5.45 -28.09
N GLU A 235 10.51 -6.70 -27.77
CA GLU A 235 9.25 -7.31 -28.17
C GLU A 235 8.47 -7.83 -26.96
N LEU A 236 7.14 -7.68 -27.00
CA LEU A 236 6.20 -8.15 -25.96
C LEU A 236 5.99 -9.67 -25.92
N VAL A 237 6.57 -10.41 -26.88
CA VAL A 237 6.53 -11.88 -26.95
C VAL A 237 7.94 -12.33 -27.32
N HIS A 238 8.36 -13.52 -26.90
CA HIS A 238 9.69 -14.06 -27.18
C HIS A 238 9.55 -15.43 -27.86
N ASP A 239 10.30 -15.69 -28.94
CA ASP A 239 10.46 -17.04 -29.49
C ASP A 239 11.51 -17.78 -28.64
N GLU A 240 11.13 -18.94 -28.09
CA GLU A 240 11.96 -19.82 -27.27
C GLU A 240 13.24 -20.31 -27.99
N LYS A 241 13.31 -20.14 -29.31
CA LYS A 241 14.49 -20.46 -30.14
C LYS A 241 15.62 -19.43 -30.08
N SER A 242 15.41 -18.26 -29.50
CA SER A 242 16.46 -17.23 -29.44
C SER A 242 17.53 -17.57 -28.40
N THR A 243 18.80 -17.33 -28.73
CA THR A 243 19.91 -17.42 -27.77
C THR A 243 19.94 -16.29 -26.75
N GLY A 244 19.08 -15.27 -26.88
CA GLY A 244 18.87 -14.23 -25.87
C GLY A 244 17.73 -13.27 -26.23
N ARG A 245 17.21 -12.54 -25.25
CA ARG A 245 16.11 -11.58 -25.44
C ARG A 245 16.64 -10.14 -25.49
N PRO A 246 16.53 -9.43 -26.62
CA PRO A 246 16.94 -8.03 -26.70
C PRO A 246 16.01 -7.13 -25.90
N HIS A 247 16.60 -6.17 -25.20
CA HIS A 247 15.91 -5.13 -24.43
C HIS A 247 16.41 -3.76 -24.87
N ILE A 248 15.51 -2.78 -24.92
CA ILE A 248 15.90 -1.37 -24.99
C ILE A 248 16.30 -0.97 -23.57
N ILE A 249 17.45 -0.33 -23.43
CA ILE A 249 17.83 0.37 -22.20
C ILE A 249 18.02 1.86 -22.49
N GLN A 250 17.46 2.71 -21.61
CA GLN A 250 17.47 4.16 -21.74
C GLN A 250 18.12 4.78 -20.49
N LYS A 251 19.03 5.74 -20.68
CA LYS A 251 19.81 6.39 -19.61
C LYS A 251 19.44 7.86 -19.48
N ALA A 252 19.13 8.28 -18.26
CA ALA A 252 18.85 9.66 -17.87
C ALA A 252 19.69 10.06 -16.64
N LEU A 253 19.90 11.36 -16.43
CA LEU A 253 20.63 11.85 -15.25
C LEU A 253 19.78 11.63 -13.98
N ALA A 254 20.40 11.12 -12.92
CA ALA A 254 19.89 11.29 -11.55
C ALA A 254 20.58 12.51 -10.92
N GLY A 255 19.90 13.24 -10.03
CA GLY A 255 20.44 14.50 -9.51
C GLY A 255 21.73 14.33 -8.70
N GLN A 256 22.66 15.28 -8.83
CA GLN A 256 23.94 15.25 -8.10
C GLN A 256 23.74 15.36 -6.58
N TYR A 257 24.22 14.36 -5.85
CA TYR A 257 24.13 14.29 -4.39
C TYR A 257 25.14 15.24 -3.71
N SER A 258 24.67 16.37 -3.16
CA SER A 258 25.53 17.26 -2.37
C SER A 258 25.95 16.57 -1.06
N LYS A 259 27.26 16.40 -0.86
CA LYS A 259 27.84 15.72 0.32
C LYS A 259 27.76 16.53 1.63
N GLN A 260 27.00 17.62 1.67
CA GLN A 260 27.05 18.60 2.76
C GLN A 260 26.20 18.24 4.00
N MET A 261 25.44 17.13 3.98
CA MET A 261 24.53 16.76 5.08
C MET A 261 25.03 15.63 6.01
N LYS A 262 26.33 15.30 6.00
CA LYS A 262 26.91 14.33 6.96
C LYS A 262 27.32 14.93 8.32
N ASN A 263 27.19 16.26 8.48
CA ASN A 263 27.53 16.97 9.72
C ASN A 263 26.29 17.42 10.53
N LEU A 264 25.07 17.05 10.11
CA LEU A 264 23.82 17.49 10.76
C LEU A 264 23.11 16.38 11.56
N SER A 265 23.79 15.26 11.82
CA SER A 265 23.34 14.18 12.71
C SER A 265 23.85 14.32 14.15
N THR A 266 24.66 15.36 14.43
CA THR A 266 25.51 15.40 15.64
C THR A 266 25.56 16.78 16.30
N GLU A 267 24.51 17.58 16.19
CA GLU A 267 24.32 18.71 17.10
C GLU A 267 22.84 18.86 17.49
N SER A 268 22.60 18.90 18.79
CA SER A 268 21.26 18.94 19.39
C SER A 268 20.74 20.38 19.53
N SER A 269 19.43 20.50 19.73
CA SER A 269 18.79 21.68 20.37
C SER A 269 19.05 23.05 19.72
N HIS A 270 18.56 23.26 18.50
CA HIS A 270 18.14 24.60 18.06
C HIS A 270 16.67 24.61 17.63
N GLU A 271 15.85 25.45 18.26
CA GLU A 271 14.45 25.63 17.89
C GLU A 271 14.35 26.44 16.59
N TRP A 272 13.91 25.80 15.51
CA TRP A 272 13.63 26.49 14.25
C TRP A 272 12.40 27.42 14.41
N PRO A 273 12.44 28.68 13.94
CA PRO A 273 11.36 29.65 14.14
C PRO A 273 9.97 29.15 13.70
N PHE A 274 9.91 28.34 12.63
CA PHE A 274 8.67 27.76 12.12
C PHE A 274 7.98 26.78 13.11
N LEU A 275 8.76 26.07 13.92
CA LEU A 275 8.24 25.22 15.01
C LEU A 275 7.98 26.03 16.30
N SER A 276 8.53 27.24 16.41
CA SER A 276 8.27 28.15 17.55
C SER A 276 6.95 28.93 17.42
N GLU A 277 6.38 29.05 16.21
CA GLU A 277 5.04 29.61 15.98
C GLU A 277 3.90 28.59 16.28
N LEU A 278 4.22 27.30 16.47
CA LEU A 278 3.26 26.22 16.74
C LEU A 278 3.05 25.93 18.25
N GLN A 279 3.03 26.98 19.08
CA GLN A 279 3.01 26.84 20.55
C GLN A 279 1.77 26.13 21.12
N TRP A 280 0.67 26.08 20.38
CA TRP A 280 -0.55 25.38 20.81
C TRP A 280 -0.33 23.86 20.97
N LEU A 281 0.53 23.24 20.16
CA LEU A 281 0.89 21.81 20.25
C LEU A 281 1.69 21.46 21.52
N LYS A 282 2.39 22.41 22.13
CA LYS A 282 3.27 22.13 23.29
C LYS A 282 2.52 21.93 24.63
N ARG A 283 1.23 22.29 24.73
CA ARG A 283 0.52 22.44 26.03
C ARG A 283 0.16 21.16 26.80
N ARG A 284 0.40 19.94 26.27
CA ARG A 284 0.13 18.66 26.98
C ARG A 284 1.34 17.78 27.29
N ARG A 285 2.57 18.15 26.94
CA ARG A 285 3.77 17.38 27.31
C ARG A 285 4.16 17.53 28.79
N LYS A 286 3.44 16.87 29.70
CA LYS A 286 3.89 16.59 31.07
C LYS A 286 3.51 15.17 31.51
N ARG A 287 4.54 14.35 31.75
CA ARG A 287 4.49 12.95 32.24
C ARG A 287 3.95 11.90 31.26
N ALA A 288 4.78 11.54 30.28
CA ALA A 288 4.90 10.16 29.82
C ALA A 288 6.36 9.73 30.02
N VAL A 289 6.59 8.52 30.54
CA VAL A 289 7.93 7.93 30.69
C VAL A 289 7.98 6.67 29.82
N ASN A 290 8.04 6.90 28.52
CA ASN A 290 8.49 5.99 27.46
C ASN A 290 8.50 6.77 26.14
N PRO A 291 9.34 6.39 25.16
CA PRO A 291 9.23 6.90 23.79
C PRO A 291 8.14 6.12 23.05
N SER A 292 6.91 6.63 23.05
CA SER A 292 5.94 6.26 22.03
C SER A 292 6.52 6.62 20.66
N ARG A 293 6.47 5.68 19.71
CA ARG A 293 6.90 5.94 18.33
C ARG A 293 5.94 6.98 17.74
N GLY A 294 6.49 7.99 17.07
CA GLY A 294 5.65 8.98 16.42
C GLY A 294 4.90 8.34 15.26
N VAL A 295 3.64 8.73 15.03
CA VAL A 295 2.81 8.24 13.90
C VAL A 295 3.49 8.40 12.52
N PHE A 296 4.57 9.19 12.39
CA PHE A 296 5.41 9.23 11.19
C PHE A 296 6.43 8.07 11.07
N GLU A 297 6.94 7.56 12.19
CA GLU A 297 8.02 6.55 12.27
C GLU A 297 7.53 5.11 12.03
N GLU A 298 6.22 4.88 12.20
CA GLU A 298 5.57 3.60 11.87
C GLU A 298 5.47 3.41 10.35
N MET A 299 5.48 2.15 9.91
CA MET A 299 5.33 1.81 8.49
C MET A 299 3.86 1.83 8.08
N LYS A 300 3.53 2.57 7.02
CA LYS A 300 2.16 2.64 6.48
C LYS A 300 1.98 1.63 5.36
N TYR A 301 0.75 1.28 5.06
CA TYR A 301 0.34 0.46 3.94
C TYR A 301 -0.84 1.15 3.26
N LEU A 302 -0.74 1.42 1.97
CA LEU A 302 -1.78 2.04 1.15
C LEU A 302 -2.36 0.97 0.23
N GLU A 303 -3.56 0.51 0.52
CA GLU A 303 -4.29 -0.50 -0.26
C GLU A 303 -4.87 0.13 -1.53
N LEU A 304 -4.18 -0.07 -2.65
CA LEU A 304 -4.45 0.52 -3.95
C LEU A 304 -5.22 -0.44 -4.87
N MET A 305 -6.26 0.07 -5.54
CA MET A 305 -6.82 -0.57 -6.73
C MET A 305 -6.53 0.27 -7.98
N ILE A 306 -6.07 -0.37 -9.06
CA ILE A 306 -5.93 0.27 -10.37
C ILE A 306 -7.10 -0.11 -11.27
N VAL A 307 -7.64 0.86 -12.02
CA VAL A 307 -8.58 0.66 -13.12
C VAL A 307 -7.90 1.08 -14.43
N ASN A 308 -8.01 0.27 -15.47
CA ASN A 308 -7.46 0.57 -16.81
C ASN A 308 -8.61 0.76 -17.81
N ASP A 309 -8.59 1.89 -18.53
CA ASP A 309 -9.62 2.19 -19.54
C ASP A 309 -9.55 1.25 -20.77
N HIS A 310 -10.56 1.32 -21.63
CA HIS A 310 -10.61 0.48 -22.83
C HIS A 310 -9.47 0.79 -23.82
N LYS A 311 -8.97 2.03 -23.82
CA LYS A 311 -7.87 2.48 -24.70
C LYS A 311 -6.53 1.91 -24.23
N MET A 312 -6.34 1.72 -22.93
CA MET A 312 -5.25 0.98 -22.29
C MET A 312 -5.30 -0.51 -22.62
N TYR A 313 -6.46 -1.14 -22.51
CA TYR A 313 -6.67 -2.51 -22.96
C TYR A 313 -6.29 -2.70 -24.45
N LYS A 314 -6.73 -1.79 -25.33
CA LYS A 314 -6.38 -1.82 -26.76
C LYS A 314 -4.89 -1.57 -27.02
N LYS A 315 -4.23 -0.70 -26.26
CA LYS A 315 -2.76 -0.46 -26.34
C LYS A 315 -1.96 -1.72 -26.05
N TYR A 316 -2.35 -2.52 -25.06
CA TYR A 316 -1.69 -3.78 -24.71
C TYR A 316 -2.26 -4.99 -25.50
N ARG A 317 -2.34 -4.82 -26.84
CA ARG A 317 -2.75 -5.85 -27.81
C ARG A 317 -4.11 -6.52 -27.51
N SER A 318 -5.03 -5.86 -26.81
CA SER A 318 -6.29 -6.45 -26.33
C SER A 318 -6.08 -7.66 -25.40
N SER A 319 -5.05 -7.64 -24.55
CA SER A 319 -4.76 -8.68 -23.56
C SER A 319 -4.79 -8.12 -22.14
N HIS A 320 -5.79 -8.51 -21.34
CA HIS A 320 -5.92 -8.05 -19.95
C HIS A 320 -4.68 -8.39 -19.12
N ALA A 321 -4.07 -9.57 -19.32
CA ALA A 321 -2.85 -9.98 -18.61
C ALA A 321 -1.68 -9.03 -18.88
N HIS A 322 -1.53 -8.51 -20.11
CA HIS A 322 -0.50 -7.52 -20.43
C HIS A 322 -0.80 -6.15 -19.83
N THR A 323 -2.08 -5.72 -19.84
CA THR A 323 -2.51 -4.48 -19.17
C THR A 323 -2.29 -4.55 -17.65
N ASN A 324 -2.67 -5.66 -17.03
CA ASN A 324 -2.54 -5.88 -15.59
C ASN A 324 -1.06 -5.98 -15.18
N ASN A 325 -0.21 -6.68 -15.94
CA ASN A 325 1.24 -6.73 -15.67
C ASN A 325 1.95 -5.38 -15.90
N PHE A 326 1.46 -4.52 -16.80
CA PHE A 326 1.91 -3.13 -16.87
C PHE A 326 1.53 -2.35 -15.60
N ALA A 327 0.26 -2.41 -15.17
CA ALA A 327 -0.20 -1.72 -13.96
C ALA A 327 0.59 -2.15 -12.71
N LYS A 328 0.80 -3.46 -12.51
CA LYS A 328 1.66 -3.99 -11.43
C LYS A 328 3.11 -3.48 -11.53
N SER A 329 3.67 -3.38 -12.74
CA SER A 329 5.02 -2.84 -12.94
C SER A 329 5.11 -1.38 -12.49
N VAL A 330 4.13 -0.55 -12.87
CA VAL A 330 4.05 0.85 -12.44
C VAL A 330 3.95 0.94 -10.92
N VAL A 331 3.07 0.16 -10.29
CA VAL A 331 2.90 0.18 -8.83
C VAL A 331 4.14 -0.32 -8.09
N ASN A 332 4.91 -1.28 -8.63
CA ASN A 332 6.20 -1.71 -8.05
C ASN A 332 7.26 -0.59 -8.03
N LEU A 333 7.23 0.32 -9.02
CA LEU A 333 8.08 1.52 -9.06
C LEU A 333 7.62 2.53 -7.99
N VAL A 334 6.30 2.77 -7.87
CA VAL A 334 5.72 3.69 -6.87
C VAL A 334 5.95 3.21 -5.44
N ASP A 335 5.75 1.93 -5.17
CA ASP A 335 6.05 1.30 -3.87
C ASP A 335 7.52 1.50 -3.47
N SER A 336 8.47 1.37 -4.42
CA SER A 336 9.89 1.66 -4.16
C SER A 336 10.14 3.12 -3.77
N ILE A 337 9.40 4.08 -4.34
CA ILE A 337 9.51 5.51 -4.04
C ILE A 337 8.92 5.80 -2.66
N TYR A 338 7.69 5.33 -2.41
CA TYR A 338 6.94 5.61 -1.17
C TYR A 338 7.57 4.94 0.05
N LYS A 339 8.12 3.72 -0.11
CA LYS A 339 8.81 2.97 0.92
C LYS A 339 10.03 3.73 1.44
N GLU A 340 10.82 4.33 0.55
CA GLU A 340 12.02 5.08 0.93
C GLU A 340 11.70 6.50 1.41
N GLN A 341 10.81 7.22 0.73
CA GLN A 341 10.62 8.66 0.95
C GLN A 341 9.59 9.00 2.03
N LEU A 342 8.57 8.15 2.22
CA LEU A 342 7.40 8.42 3.07
C LEU A 342 7.15 7.33 4.13
N ASN A 343 8.04 6.34 4.28
CA ASN A 343 7.85 5.17 5.16
C ASN A 343 6.48 4.49 4.95
N THR A 344 6.06 4.38 3.68
CA THR A 344 4.72 3.95 3.26
C THR A 344 4.84 2.91 2.15
N ARG A 345 4.19 1.75 2.28
CA ARG A 345 4.08 0.75 1.20
C ARG A 345 2.86 1.04 0.33
N VAL A 346 2.94 0.71 -0.95
CA VAL A 346 1.78 0.74 -1.86
C VAL A 346 1.45 -0.69 -2.25
N VAL A 347 0.37 -1.22 -1.68
CA VAL A 347 -0.04 -2.62 -1.77
C VAL A 347 -1.24 -2.73 -2.69
N LEU A 348 -1.12 -3.52 -3.76
CA LEU A 348 -2.15 -3.67 -4.76
C LEU A 348 -3.19 -4.70 -4.30
N VAL A 349 -4.44 -4.26 -4.09
CA VAL A 349 -5.58 -5.12 -3.70
C VAL A 349 -6.46 -5.52 -4.88
N ALA A 350 -6.43 -4.78 -6.00
CA ALA A 350 -7.05 -5.22 -7.24
C ALA A 350 -6.50 -4.51 -8.48
N VAL A 351 -6.65 -5.16 -9.65
CA VAL A 351 -6.58 -4.48 -10.95
C VAL A 351 -7.84 -4.80 -11.75
N GLU A 352 -8.52 -3.78 -12.22
CA GLU A 352 -9.63 -3.88 -13.16
C GLU A 352 -9.19 -3.40 -14.55
N THR A 353 -9.61 -4.09 -15.61
CA THR A 353 -9.38 -3.70 -17.00
C THR A 353 -10.67 -3.77 -17.79
N TRP A 354 -11.08 -2.65 -18.38
CA TRP A 354 -12.33 -2.49 -19.13
C TRP A 354 -12.24 -3.08 -20.55
N THR A 355 -12.23 -4.41 -20.64
CA THR A 355 -11.99 -5.19 -21.87
C THR A 355 -13.05 -5.01 -22.97
N GLU A 356 -14.29 -4.68 -22.62
CA GLU A 356 -15.38 -4.55 -23.62
C GLU A 356 -15.67 -3.10 -24.03
N LYS A 357 -15.76 -2.18 -23.07
CA LYS A 357 -16.04 -0.75 -23.24
C LYS A 357 -15.72 0.00 -21.96
N ASP A 358 -15.63 1.33 -22.03
CA ASP A 358 -15.50 2.16 -20.83
C ASP A 358 -16.78 2.18 -19.97
N HIS A 359 -16.62 2.30 -18.64
CA HIS A 359 -17.73 2.32 -17.67
C HIS A 359 -18.05 3.72 -17.11
N ILE A 360 -17.28 4.73 -17.52
CA ILE A 360 -17.55 6.17 -17.35
C ILE A 360 -17.39 6.89 -18.70
N ASP A 361 -17.76 8.16 -18.77
CA ASP A 361 -17.41 9.01 -19.92
C ASP A 361 -15.93 9.46 -19.83
N ILE A 362 -15.14 9.12 -20.84
CA ILE A 362 -13.67 9.33 -20.87
C ILE A 362 -13.37 10.57 -21.72
N THR A 363 -13.33 11.73 -21.06
CA THR A 363 -13.12 13.06 -21.66
C THR A 363 -11.67 13.54 -21.56
N THR A 364 -11.34 14.69 -22.15
CA THR A 364 -10.03 15.36 -21.96
C THR A 364 -10.00 16.31 -20.75
N ASN A 365 -11.10 16.44 -19.98
CA ASN A 365 -11.14 17.26 -18.76
C ASN A 365 -10.95 16.35 -17.53
N PRO A 366 -9.82 16.44 -16.81
CA PRO A 366 -9.53 15.55 -15.69
C PRO A 366 -10.45 15.79 -14.48
N VAL A 367 -10.95 17.02 -14.27
CA VAL A 367 -11.90 17.32 -13.19
C VAL A 367 -13.22 16.60 -13.43
N GLN A 368 -13.74 16.67 -14.66
CA GLN A 368 -14.95 15.95 -15.06
C GLN A 368 -14.76 14.43 -14.98
N MET A 369 -13.62 13.91 -15.46
CA MET A 369 -13.30 12.48 -15.38
C MET A 369 -13.20 11.99 -13.93
N LEU A 370 -12.53 12.74 -13.05
CA LEU A 370 -12.39 12.43 -11.63
C LEU A 370 -13.76 12.34 -10.93
N HIS A 371 -14.66 13.26 -11.24
CA HIS A 371 -16.00 13.30 -10.66
C HIS A 371 -16.88 12.11 -11.11
N GLU A 372 -16.84 11.73 -12.40
CA GLU A 372 -17.55 10.53 -12.87
C GLU A 372 -16.88 9.23 -12.38
N PHE A 373 -15.56 9.23 -12.20
CA PHE A 373 -14.83 8.10 -11.61
C PHE A 373 -15.10 7.92 -10.10
N SER A 374 -15.32 9.00 -9.35
CA SER A 374 -15.82 8.95 -7.97
C SER A 374 -17.18 8.24 -7.88
N LYS A 375 -18.13 8.60 -8.77
CA LYS A 375 -19.43 7.91 -8.88
C LYS A 375 -19.28 6.44 -9.27
N TYR A 376 -18.25 6.09 -10.04
CA TYR A 376 -17.93 4.70 -10.37
C TYR A 376 -17.38 3.93 -9.16
N ARG A 377 -16.43 4.51 -8.40
CA ARG A 377 -15.85 3.90 -7.18
C ARG A 377 -16.91 3.48 -6.17
N GLN A 378 -18.00 4.24 -6.02
CA GLN A 378 -19.12 3.87 -5.14
C GLN A 378 -19.75 2.50 -5.48
N ARG A 379 -19.67 2.04 -6.74
CA ARG A 379 -20.19 0.75 -7.21
C ARG A 379 -19.20 -0.41 -7.02
N ILE A 380 -17.90 -0.11 -6.89
CA ILE A 380 -16.85 -1.09 -6.65
C ILE A 380 -17.04 -1.70 -5.25
N LYS A 381 -16.95 -3.03 -5.14
CA LYS A 381 -17.12 -3.76 -3.87
C LYS A 381 -15.80 -4.03 -3.12
N GLN A 382 -14.67 -4.09 -3.83
CA GLN A 382 -13.36 -4.28 -3.23
C GLN A 382 -13.02 -3.16 -2.24
N HIS A 383 -12.50 -3.55 -1.07
CA HIS A 383 -11.85 -2.63 -0.15
C HIS A 383 -10.56 -2.10 -0.82
N ALA A 384 -10.26 -0.82 -0.56
CA ALA A 384 -9.08 -0.09 -1.05
C ALA A 384 -9.12 1.35 -0.50
N ASP A 385 -8.00 1.84 0.01
CA ASP A 385 -7.83 3.18 0.56
C ASP A 385 -7.88 4.27 -0.52
N ALA A 386 -7.39 3.91 -1.72
CA ALA A 386 -7.40 4.75 -2.91
C ALA A 386 -7.62 3.88 -4.16
N VAL A 387 -8.31 4.43 -5.16
CA VAL A 387 -8.57 3.75 -6.44
C VAL A 387 -8.26 4.68 -7.60
N HIS A 388 -7.34 4.28 -8.48
CA HIS A 388 -6.77 5.16 -9.50
C HIS A 388 -7.03 4.63 -10.92
N LEU A 389 -7.58 5.50 -11.77
CA LEU A 389 -7.76 5.25 -13.19
C LEU A 389 -6.48 5.58 -13.96
N ILE A 390 -6.05 4.69 -14.84
CA ILE A 390 -5.05 4.96 -15.87
C ILE A 390 -5.78 4.98 -17.22
N SER A 391 -5.72 6.12 -17.92
CA SER A 391 -6.37 6.35 -19.21
C SER A 391 -5.36 6.70 -20.29
N ARG A 392 -5.61 6.26 -21.53
CA ARG A 392 -4.80 6.67 -22.68
C ARG A 392 -5.33 7.94 -23.37
N VAL A 393 -6.01 8.80 -22.63
CA VAL A 393 -6.35 10.17 -23.05
C VAL A 393 -5.34 11.15 -22.46
N THR A 394 -4.93 12.14 -23.26
CA THR A 394 -4.19 13.31 -22.80
C THR A 394 -5.19 14.38 -22.35
N PHE A 395 -4.96 14.95 -21.18
CA PHE A 395 -5.80 15.96 -20.57
C PHE A 395 -5.53 17.35 -21.17
N HIS A 396 -6.58 18.16 -21.30
CA HIS A 396 -6.47 19.58 -21.66
C HIS A 396 -6.20 20.41 -20.39
N TYR A 397 -5.15 20.04 -19.66
CA TYR A 397 -4.83 20.55 -18.33
C TYR A 397 -3.31 20.68 -18.17
N LYS A 398 -2.84 21.40 -17.14
CA LYS A 398 -1.40 21.62 -16.91
C LYS A 398 -0.62 20.40 -16.40
N ARG A 399 -1.31 19.31 -16.09
CA ARG A 399 -0.79 18.17 -15.32
C ARG A 399 -1.37 16.86 -15.84
N SER A 400 -0.55 15.82 -15.84
CA SER A 400 -0.91 14.48 -16.30
C SER A 400 -1.66 13.63 -15.27
N SER A 401 -1.91 14.12 -14.06
CA SER A 401 -2.83 13.50 -13.09
C SER A 401 -3.64 14.53 -12.31
N LEU A 402 -4.75 14.05 -11.76
CA LEU A 402 -5.55 14.75 -10.78
C LEU A 402 -6.20 13.76 -9.81
N SER A 403 -6.19 14.07 -8.52
CA SER A 403 -6.91 13.35 -7.47
C SER A 403 -7.49 14.33 -6.46
N TYR A 404 -8.52 13.91 -5.71
CA TYR A 404 -9.04 14.74 -4.62
C TYR A 404 -8.01 14.92 -3.51
N PHE A 405 -7.81 16.16 -3.10
CA PHE A 405 -6.87 16.51 -2.05
C PHE A 405 -7.32 15.93 -0.69
N GLY A 406 -6.39 15.32 0.04
CA GLY A 406 -6.63 14.66 1.33
C GLY A 406 -7.62 13.49 1.28
N GLY A 407 -7.85 12.93 0.08
CA GLY A 407 -8.95 12.00 -0.18
C GLY A 407 -8.79 10.56 0.30
N VAL A 408 -7.59 10.12 0.73
CA VAL A 408 -7.35 8.72 1.13
C VAL A 408 -8.30 8.24 2.24
N CYS A 409 -8.59 6.94 2.30
CA CYS A 409 -9.62 6.30 3.15
C CYS A 409 -11.07 6.64 2.79
N SER A 410 -11.34 7.73 2.06
CA SER A 410 -12.71 8.08 1.66
C SER A 410 -13.19 7.25 0.47
N ARG A 411 -14.38 6.64 0.56
CA ARG A 411 -14.97 5.93 -0.59
C ARG A 411 -15.36 6.84 -1.76
N THR A 412 -15.45 8.16 -1.54
CA THR A 412 -15.80 9.14 -2.59
C THR A 412 -14.62 10.03 -2.99
N ARG A 413 -13.73 10.39 -2.05
CA ARG A 413 -12.53 11.21 -2.33
C ARG A 413 -11.24 10.38 -2.54
N GLY A 414 -11.21 9.10 -2.17
CA GLY A 414 -10.07 8.20 -2.36
C GLY A 414 -9.95 7.71 -3.80
N VAL A 415 -9.90 8.66 -4.74
CA VAL A 415 -9.81 8.42 -6.18
C VAL A 415 -8.88 9.40 -6.87
N GLY A 416 -8.32 8.94 -7.98
CA GLY A 416 -7.48 9.73 -8.90
C GLY A 416 -7.59 9.28 -10.36
N VAL A 417 -7.24 10.18 -11.28
CA VAL A 417 -7.19 9.94 -12.73
C VAL A 417 -5.80 10.31 -13.27
N ASN A 418 -5.27 9.47 -14.17
CA ASN A 418 -3.87 9.52 -14.60
C ASN A 418 -3.76 9.28 -16.11
N GLU A 419 -2.91 10.06 -16.78
CA GLU A 419 -2.53 9.83 -18.17
C GLU A 419 -1.60 8.61 -18.31
N TYR A 420 -1.63 8.01 -19.49
CA TYR A 420 -0.66 7.04 -19.96
C TYR A 420 0.60 7.71 -20.56
N GLY A 421 1.76 7.16 -20.23
CA GLY A 421 3.05 7.46 -20.87
C GLY A 421 3.98 6.25 -20.83
N LEU A 422 5.30 6.50 -20.84
CA LEU A 422 6.30 5.46 -20.51
C LEU A 422 6.13 5.00 -19.04
N PRO A 423 6.63 3.82 -18.65
CA PRO A 423 6.45 3.29 -17.28
C PRO A 423 6.82 4.27 -16.17
N MET A 424 7.90 5.05 -16.34
CA MET A 424 8.29 6.10 -15.38
C MET A 424 7.38 7.32 -15.37
N ALA A 425 6.86 7.73 -16.54
CA ALA A 425 5.88 8.80 -16.60
C ALA A 425 4.65 8.41 -15.80
N VAL A 426 4.09 7.22 -16.03
CA VAL A 426 2.93 6.74 -15.27
C VAL A 426 3.27 6.51 -13.78
N ALA A 427 4.49 6.08 -13.44
CA ALA A 427 4.91 5.95 -12.03
C ALA A 427 5.03 7.32 -11.31
N GLN A 428 5.59 8.34 -11.96
CA GLN A 428 5.65 9.71 -11.43
C GLN A 428 4.24 10.31 -11.31
N VAL A 429 3.43 10.18 -12.35
CA VAL A 429 2.06 10.68 -12.44
C VAL A 429 1.14 10.02 -11.39
N LEU A 430 1.27 8.71 -11.19
CA LEU A 430 0.59 7.98 -10.13
C LEU A 430 1.12 8.39 -8.73
N SER A 431 2.44 8.60 -8.59
CA SER A 431 3.04 9.11 -7.35
C SER A 431 2.53 10.50 -6.96
N GLN A 432 2.33 11.39 -7.93
CA GLN A 432 1.71 12.71 -7.76
C GLN A 432 0.23 12.60 -7.35
N SER A 433 -0.50 11.72 -8.03
CA SER A 433 -1.93 11.51 -7.78
C SER A 433 -2.21 10.93 -6.38
N LEU A 434 -1.38 9.99 -5.92
CA LEU A 434 -1.47 9.40 -4.58
C LEU A 434 -1.01 10.41 -3.51
N ALA A 435 -0.02 11.25 -3.81
CA ALA A 435 0.45 12.30 -2.92
C ALA A 435 -0.65 13.34 -2.65
N GLN A 436 -1.44 13.71 -3.66
CA GLN A 436 -2.65 14.53 -3.46
C GLN A 436 -3.67 13.86 -2.52
N ASN A 437 -3.94 12.56 -2.69
CA ASN A 437 -4.81 11.82 -1.76
C ASN A 437 -4.23 11.77 -0.32
N LEU A 438 -2.91 11.78 -0.16
CA LEU A 438 -2.20 11.88 1.14
C LEU A 438 -2.04 13.32 1.67
N GLY A 439 -2.75 14.31 1.10
CA GLY A 439 -2.75 15.69 1.58
C GLY A 439 -1.47 16.49 1.26
N ILE A 440 -0.66 16.03 0.31
CA ILE A 440 0.49 16.75 -0.23
C ILE A 440 0.02 17.61 -1.42
N GLN A 441 0.39 18.90 -1.45
CA GLN A 441 0.02 19.80 -2.55
C GLN A 441 1.12 19.92 -3.60
N TRP A 442 0.76 20.42 -4.78
CA TRP A 442 1.72 20.80 -5.80
C TRP A 442 2.58 21.98 -5.34
N GLU A 443 3.84 21.99 -5.79
CA GLU A 443 4.82 23.04 -5.48
C GLU A 443 4.86 24.06 -6.63
N PRO A 444 4.10 25.18 -6.56
CA PRO A 444 4.21 26.24 -7.54
C PRO A 444 5.61 26.87 -7.48
N SER A 445 6.10 27.35 -8.63
CA SER A 445 7.45 27.92 -8.75
C SER A 445 7.75 29.08 -7.79
N SER A 446 6.72 29.73 -7.22
CA SER A 446 6.84 30.75 -6.17
C SER A 446 7.24 30.22 -4.78
N ARG A 447 7.12 28.90 -4.52
CA ARG A 447 7.53 28.25 -3.25
C ARG A 447 8.93 27.64 -3.30
N LYS A 448 9.48 27.38 -4.48
CA LYS A 448 10.86 26.85 -4.70
C LYS A 448 11.95 27.55 -3.87
N PRO A 449 11.94 28.89 -3.63
CA PRO A 449 12.95 29.55 -2.77
C PRO A 449 12.90 29.19 -1.27
N LYS A 450 11.89 28.43 -0.82
CA LYS A 450 11.70 27.99 0.58
C LYS A 450 11.64 26.48 0.74
N CYS A 451 11.31 25.76 -0.32
CA CYS A 451 11.22 24.30 -0.35
C CYS A 451 12.49 23.73 -0.99
N ASP A 452 13.43 23.31 -0.15
CA ASP A 452 14.69 22.70 -0.57
C ASP A 452 14.44 21.31 -1.18
N CYS A 453 14.40 21.29 -2.51
CA CYS A 453 14.43 20.08 -3.34
C CYS A 453 15.89 19.76 -3.69
N THR A 454 16.43 18.68 -3.11
CA THR A 454 17.85 18.33 -3.23
C THR A 454 18.23 17.65 -4.57
N GLU A 455 17.31 17.50 -5.51
CA GLU A 455 17.52 16.82 -6.80
C GLU A 455 17.70 17.84 -7.95
N SER A 456 18.91 18.39 -8.07
CA SER A 456 19.22 19.59 -8.89
C SER A 456 18.94 19.49 -10.41
N TRP A 457 18.60 18.31 -10.92
CA TRP A 457 18.32 18.04 -12.35
C TRP A 457 17.02 17.24 -12.59
N GLY A 458 16.39 16.73 -11.53
CA GLY A 458 15.13 15.98 -11.59
C GLY A 458 13.90 16.83 -11.31
N GLY A 459 14.06 17.92 -10.54
CA GLY A 459 12.95 18.51 -9.79
C GLY A 459 12.57 17.62 -8.60
N CYS A 460 11.43 17.90 -7.97
CA CYS A 460 10.82 17.00 -6.98
C CYS A 460 9.47 16.49 -7.50
N ILE A 461 8.97 15.37 -6.96
CA ILE A 461 7.75 14.69 -7.45
C ILE A 461 6.57 15.67 -7.60
N MET A 462 6.38 16.61 -6.66
CA MET A 462 5.25 17.54 -6.64
C MET A 462 5.49 18.86 -7.38
N GLU A 463 6.59 19.01 -8.11
CA GLU A 463 6.83 20.19 -8.95
C GLU A 463 6.09 20.10 -10.30
N GLU A 464 5.76 21.25 -10.88
CA GLU A 464 5.15 21.35 -12.22
C GLU A 464 6.12 20.74 -13.27
N THR A 465 5.67 19.70 -13.98
CA THR A 465 6.55 18.69 -14.60
C THR A 465 7.31 19.19 -15.83
N GLY A 466 8.63 18.98 -15.84
CA GLY A 466 9.47 19.01 -17.05
C GLY A 466 9.67 17.61 -17.65
N VAL A 467 10.66 17.48 -18.54
CA VAL A 467 11.05 16.20 -19.20
C VAL A 467 11.70 15.20 -18.23
N SER A 468 12.05 15.64 -17.01
CA SER A 468 12.77 14.86 -16.01
C SER A 468 11.82 14.18 -15.01
N HIS A 469 12.10 12.92 -14.70
CA HIS A 469 11.22 12.07 -13.90
C HIS A 469 11.75 11.94 -12.46
N SER A 470 11.44 12.92 -11.61
CA SER A 470 11.84 12.90 -10.19
C SER A 470 11.24 11.73 -9.43
N ARG A 471 12.00 11.25 -8.44
CA ARG A 471 11.62 10.17 -7.52
C ARG A 471 11.83 10.57 -6.05
N LYS A 472 12.01 11.87 -5.77
CA LYS A 472 12.20 12.42 -4.42
C LYS A 472 11.07 13.39 -4.09
N PHE A 473 10.54 13.30 -2.88
CA PHE A 473 9.64 14.32 -2.35
C PHE A 473 10.46 15.48 -1.78
N SER A 474 9.98 16.72 -1.91
CA SER A 474 10.66 17.85 -1.28
C SER A 474 10.52 17.80 0.23
N LYS A 475 11.36 18.56 0.94
CA LYS A 475 11.20 18.73 2.40
C LYS A 475 9.85 19.36 2.77
N CYS A 476 9.23 20.15 1.89
CA CYS A 476 7.87 20.66 2.10
C CYS A 476 6.83 19.55 1.93
N SER A 477 6.90 18.73 0.88
CA SER A 477 5.98 17.61 0.68
C SER A 477 5.97 16.62 1.86
N ILE A 478 7.15 16.31 2.41
CA ILE A 478 7.29 15.43 3.57
C ILE A 478 6.69 16.08 4.84
N LEU A 479 6.79 17.40 5.00
CA LEU A 479 6.15 18.13 6.11
C LEU A 479 4.63 18.20 5.97
N GLU A 480 4.11 18.31 4.75
CA GLU A 480 2.67 18.32 4.46
C GLU A 480 2.02 16.96 4.75
N TYR A 481 2.66 15.85 4.35
CA TYR A 481 2.22 14.51 4.73
C TYR A 481 2.23 14.31 6.26
N ARG A 482 3.23 14.86 6.96
CA ARG A 482 3.28 14.84 8.44
C ARG A 482 2.13 15.63 9.07
N ASP A 483 1.82 16.82 8.55
CA ASP A 483 0.68 17.62 9.00
C ASP A 483 -0.66 16.90 8.74
N PHE A 484 -0.83 16.26 7.59
CA PHE A 484 -2.00 15.44 7.26
C PHE A 484 -2.23 14.30 8.27
N LEU A 485 -1.20 13.48 8.53
CA LEU A 485 -1.27 12.41 9.54
C LEU A 485 -1.53 12.96 10.95
N GLN A 486 -0.87 14.07 11.32
CA GLN A 486 -1.04 14.70 12.65
C GLN A 486 -2.41 15.36 12.84
N ARG A 487 -3.07 15.79 11.76
CA ARG A 487 -4.46 16.28 11.80
C ARG A 487 -5.49 15.15 11.91
N GLY A 488 -5.10 13.89 11.72
CA GLY A 488 -5.96 12.71 11.82
C GLY A 488 -6.32 12.06 10.47
N GLY A 489 -5.75 12.53 9.37
CA GLY A 489 -5.93 11.91 8.05
C GLY A 489 -5.17 10.59 7.91
N GLY A 490 -5.66 9.69 7.06
CA GLY A 490 -4.96 8.45 6.73
C GLY A 490 -5.08 7.31 7.74
N ALA A 491 -6.12 7.28 8.59
CA ALA A 491 -6.30 6.22 9.61
C ALA A 491 -6.31 4.79 9.05
N CYS A 492 -6.81 4.59 7.82
CA CYS A 492 -6.77 3.31 7.10
C CYS A 492 -5.36 2.81 6.74
N LEU A 493 -4.32 3.65 6.84
CA LEU A 493 -2.99 3.31 6.36
C LEU A 493 -2.16 2.46 7.34
N PHE A 494 -2.76 1.98 8.43
CA PHE A 494 -2.07 1.32 9.54
C PHE A 494 -2.39 -0.18 9.66
N ASN A 495 -3.39 -0.69 8.93
CA ASN A 495 -3.58 -2.14 8.77
C ASN A 495 -2.56 -2.73 7.79
N ARG A 496 -1.64 -3.56 8.30
CA ARG A 496 -0.68 -4.33 7.49
C ARG A 496 -1.40 -5.44 6.72
N PRO A 497 -1.41 -5.44 5.37
CA PRO A 497 -2.05 -6.49 4.59
C PRO A 497 -1.34 -7.84 4.72
N THR A 498 -2.08 -8.92 4.50
CA THR A 498 -1.53 -10.28 4.39
C THR A 498 -1.08 -10.58 2.96
N LYS A 499 -0.24 -11.60 2.75
CA LYS A 499 0.46 -11.87 1.48
C LYS A 499 -0.25 -12.84 0.54
N LEU A 500 0.07 -12.76 -0.76
CA LEU A 500 -0.63 -13.47 -1.85
C LEU A 500 -0.13 -14.89 -2.19
N PHE A 501 1.07 -15.31 -1.76
CA PHE A 501 1.68 -16.55 -2.24
C PHE A 501 2.21 -17.45 -1.12
N GLU A 502 1.49 -18.54 -0.86
CA GLU A 502 2.09 -19.75 -0.29
C GLU A 502 3.01 -20.40 -1.35
N PRO A 503 4.20 -20.93 -0.99
CA PRO A 503 4.60 -21.44 0.31
C PRO A 503 5.12 -20.39 1.30
N THR A 504 5.03 -20.70 2.59
CA THR A 504 5.64 -19.97 3.71
C THR A 504 7.14 -19.73 3.48
N GLU A 505 7.58 -18.47 3.49
CA GLU A 505 8.99 -18.10 3.33
C GLU A 505 9.55 -17.39 4.58
N CYS A 506 9.86 -18.19 5.60
CA CYS A 506 10.48 -17.75 6.84
C CYS A 506 11.69 -16.83 6.66
N GLY A 507 11.60 -15.63 7.23
CA GLY A 507 12.62 -14.59 7.21
C GLY A 507 12.29 -13.43 6.27
N ASN A 508 11.03 -13.32 5.85
CA ASN A 508 10.51 -12.27 4.99
C ASN A 508 9.79 -11.13 5.76
N GLY A 509 9.63 -11.29 7.07
CA GLY A 509 9.06 -10.33 8.02
C GLY A 509 7.54 -10.40 8.22
N TYR A 510 6.85 -11.41 7.69
CA TYR A 510 5.40 -11.59 7.82
C TYR A 510 5.10 -12.99 8.36
N VAL A 511 4.22 -13.11 9.36
CA VAL A 511 3.83 -14.43 9.90
C VAL A 511 2.89 -15.12 8.92
N GLU A 512 3.37 -16.17 8.26
CA GLU A 512 2.62 -16.90 7.23
C GLU A 512 2.02 -18.23 7.76
N ALA A 513 1.20 -18.92 6.94
CA ALA A 513 0.35 -20.03 7.38
C ALA A 513 1.13 -21.32 7.72
N GLY A 514 1.67 -21.37 8.94
CA GLY A 514 2.56 -22.44 9.43
C GLY A 514 3.69 -21.93 10.32
N GLU A 515 3.83 -20.60 10.43
CA GLU A 515 4.82 -19.89 11.23
C GLU A 515 4.15 -19.26 12.46
N GLU A 516 4.92 -19.08 13.53
CA GLU A 516 4.47 -18.46 14.78
C GLU A 516 5.02 -17.03 14.94
N CYS A 517 6.05 -16.69 14.14
CA CYS A 517 6.71 -15.40 14.11
C CYS A 517 7.50 -15.24 12.82
N ASP A 518 7.70 -14.00 12.35
CA ASP A 518 8.75 -13.71 11.36
C ASP A 518 9.36 -12.33 11.66
N CYS A 519 10.68 -12.35 11.87
CA CYS A 519 11.52 -11.24 12.29
C CYS A 519 12.30 -10.59 11.14
N GLY A 520 12.02 -10.96 9.89
CA GLY A 520 12.80 -10.56 8.72
C GLY A 520 14.07 -11.39 8.56
N PHE A 521 14.97 -10.94 7.68
CA PHE A 521 16.15 -11.72 7.30
C PHE A 521 16.99 -12.09 8.53
N HIS A 522 17.65 -13.26 8.47
CA HIS A 522 18.43 -13.84 9.58
C HIS A 522 19.60 -12.94 10.09
N VAL A 523 19.90 -11.84 9.40
CA VAL A 523 20.89 -10.81 9.80
C VAL A 523 20.24 -9.65 10.57
N GLU A 524 18.96 -9.37 10.36
CA GLU A 524 18.18 -8.37 11.11
C GLU A 524 17.45 -9.01 12.31
N CYS A 525 17.15 -10.30 12.23
CA CYS A 525 16.58 -11.11 13.30
C CYS A 525 17.59 -11.38 14.45
N TYR A 526 17.93 -10.34 15.21
CA TYR A 526 18.59 -10.44 16.52
C TYR A 526 17.64 -10.89 17.64
N GLY A 527 16.45 -11.40 17.29
CA GLY A 527 15.40 -11.76 18.23
C GLY A 527 15.74 -13.00 19.04
N VAL A 528 15.91 -12.84 20.36
CA VAL A 528 15.84 -13.96 21.32
C VAL A 528 14.52 -14.74 21.16
N CYS A 529 13.48 -14.05 20.68
CA CYS A 529 12.09 -14.46 20.66
C CYS A 529 11.67 -15.37 19.49
N CYS A 530 12.33 -15.28 18.33
CA CYS A 530 11.94 -16.01 17.11
C CYS A 530 13.13 -16.80 16.56
N LYS A 531 12.92 -18.07 16.21
CA LYS A 531 13.96 -18.98 15.70
C LYS A 531 13.38 -19.86 14.61
N LYS A 532 13.83 -19.67 13.37
CA LYS A 532 13.32 -20.38 12.17
C LYS A 532 11.79 -20.24 12.04
N CYS A 533 11.27 -19.07 12.38
CA CYS A 533 9.85 -18.71 12.33
C CYS A 533 8.91 -19.55 13.22
N SER A 534 9.50 -20.24 14.21
CA SER A 534 8.82 -20.70 15.42
C SER A 534 9.23 -19.81 16.59
N LEU A 535 8.34 -19.63 17.57
CA LEU A 535 8.64 -18.89 18.78
C LEU A 535 9.65 -19.66 19.64
N SER A 536 10.55 -18.93 20.30
CA SER A 536 11.43 -19.51 21.32
C SER A 536 10.61 -20.08 22.48
N ASN A 537 11.09 -21.14 23.13
CA ASN A 537 10.47 -21.69 24.35
C ASN A 537 10.18 -20.58 25.38
N GLY A 538 8.91 -20.31 25.65
CA GLY A 538 8.45 -19.27 26.59
C GLY A 538 8.23 -17.88 25.99
N ALA A 539 8.47 -17.69 24.69
CA ALA A 539 8.03 -16.51 23.95
C ALA A 539 6.56 -16.65 23.54
N HIS A 540 5.82 -15.54 23.60
CA HIS A 540 4.46 -15.41 23.08
C HIS A 540 4.40 -14.49 21.83
N CYS A 541 5.45 -13.70 21.58
CA CYS A 541 5.54 -12.77 20.45
C CYS A 541 7.00 -12.58 20.00
N SER A 542 7.17 -12.08 18.78
CA SER A 542 8.46 -11.72 18.16
C SER A 542 8.71 -10.22 18.05
N ASP A 543 7.68 -9.49 17.67
CA ASP A 543 7.75 -8.12 17.15
C ASP A 543 6.40 -7.40 17.35
N GLY A 544 6.36 -6.13 16.91
CA GLY A 544 5.20 -5.25 17.02
C GLY A 544 5.19 -4.40 18.31
N PRO A 545 4.39 -3.31 18.36
CA PRO A 545 4.38 -2.39 19.51
C PRO A 545 3.92 -3.01 20.84
N CYS A 546 3.16 -4.11 20.77
CA CYS A 546 2.65 -4.87 21.92
C CYS A 546 3.52 -6.08 22.28
N CYS A 547 4.70 -6.23 21.69
CA CYS A 547 5.69 -7.21 22.15
C CYS A 547 6.76 -6.56 23.04
N ASN A 548 7.15 -7.25 24.11
CA ASN A 548 8.32 -6.87 24.89
C ASN A 548 9.57 -7.55 24.30
N ASN A 549 10.34 -6.81 23.49
CA ASN A 549 11.51 -7.32 22.76
C ASN A 549 12.61 -7.96 23.64
N THR A 550 12.59 -7.77 24.96
CA THR A 550 13.57 -8.34 25.90
C THR A 550 13.07 -9.61 26.58
N SER A 551 11.76 -9.70 26.90
CA SER A 551 11.16 -10.88 27.55
C SER A 551 10.41 -11.81 26.58
N CYS A 552 10.15 -11.36 25.36
CA CYS A 552 9.38 -12.08 24.33
C CYS A 552 7.92 -12.35 24.71
N LEU A 553 7.39 -11.64 25.69
CA LEU A 553 6.00 -11.74 26.15
C LEU A 553 5.19 -10.55 25.62
N PHE A 554 3.88 -10.75 25.45
CA PHE A 554 2.95 -9.65 25.19
C PHE A 554 3.06 -8.60 26.30
N GLN A 555 2.96 -7.33 25.92
CA GLN A 555 2.69 -6.25 26.85
C GLN A 555 1.34 -6.50 27.53
N PRO A 556 1.17 -6.14 28.82
CA PRO A 556 -0.08 -6.38 29.53
C PRO A 556 -1.25 -5.67 28.84
N ARG A 557 -2.45 -6.26 28.94
CA ARG A 557 -3.70 -5.61 28.52
C ARG A 557 -3.75 -4.20 29.11
N GLY A 558 -3.99 -3.18 28.27
CA GLY A 558 -3.98 -1.77 28.69
C GLY A 558 -2.63 -1.06 28.60
N TYR A 559 -1.59 -1.69 28.07
CA TYR A 559 -0.37 -0.99 27.67
C TYR A 559 -0.66 -0.11 26.45
N GLU A 560 -0.36 1.19 26.51
CA GLU A 560 -0.59 2.16 25.44
C GLU A 560 0.38 1.89 24.28
N CYS A 561 -0.13 1.51 23.10
CA CYS A 561 0.69 1.14 21.95
C CYS A 561 0.73 2.19 20.84
N ARG A 562 -0.30 3.03 20.73
CA ARG A 562 -0.31 4.23 19.88
C ARG A 562 -1.04 5.38 20.57
N ASP A 563 -0.36 6.51 20.73
CA ASP A 563 -0.92 7.75 21.28
C ASP A 563 -1.94 8.36 20.29
N ALA A 564 -3.09 8.81 20.78
CA ALA A 564 -4.06 9.55 19.98
C ALA A 564 -3.49 10.92 19.52
N VAL A 565 -3.47 11.18 18.20
CA VAL A 565 -2.85 12.39 17.62
C VAL A 565 -3.65 13.67 17.90
N ASN A 566 -4.97 13.55 18.05
CA ASN A 566 -5.88 14.69 18.19
C ASN A 566 -7.09 14.35 19.11
N GLY A 567 -8.05 15.28 19.26
CA GLY A 567 -9.24 15.06 20.11
C GLY A 567 -10.30 14.10 19.56
N CYS A 568 -10.23 13.77 18.27
CA CYS A 568 -11.10 12.91 17.48
C CYS A 568 -10.51 11.53 17.17
N ASP A 569 -9.22 11.34 17.40
CA ASP A 569 -8.53 10.06 17.35
C ASP A 569 -8.83 9.21 18.62
N ILE A 570 -8.63 7.90 18.57
CA ILE A 570 -8.72 7.01 19.75
C ILE A 570 -7.29 6.60 20.13
N THR A 571 -7.05 6.29 21.40
CA THR A 571 -5.78 5.72 21.85
C THR A 571 -5.90 4.20 21.84
N GLU A 572 -5.08 3.50 21.09
CA GLU A 572 -5.07 2.02 21.11
C GLU A 572 -4.21 1.46 22.23
N TYR A 573 -4.75 0.44 22.87
CA TYR A 573 -4.16 -0.29 23.96
C TYR A 573 -3.96 -1.76 23.56
N CYS A 574 -2.83 -2.34 23.94
CA CYS A 574 -2.59 -3.77 23.76
C CYS A 574 -3.70 -4.59 24.40
N THR A 575 -4.17 -5.60 23.68
CA THR A 575 -5.22 -6.53 24.13
C THR A 575 -4.73 -7.50 25.21
N GLY A 576 -3.41 -7.76 25.24
CA GLY A 576 -2.74 -8.70 26.14
C GLY A 576 -2.51 -10.10 25.53
N ASP A 577 -2.96 -10.32 24.30
CA ASP A 577 -2.92 -11.59 23.56
C ASP A 577 -2.36 -11.45 22.12
N SER A 578 -1.80 -10.27 21.78
CA SER A 578 -1.20 -9.95 20.48
C SER A 578 0.10 -9.15 20.65
N GLY A 579 1.07 -9.38 19.75
CA GLY A 579 2.29 -8.57 19.63
C GLY A 579 2.09 -7.28 18.84
N GLN A 580 1.03 -7.19 18.01
CA GLN A 580 0.69 -6.00 17.25
C GLN A 580 -0.33 -5.13 18.00
N CYS A 581 -0.27 -3.82 17.77
CA CYS A 581 -1.29 -2.87 18.24
C CYS A 581 -2.62 -3.10 17.48
N PRO A 582 -3.80 -2.85 18.09
CA PRO A 582 -5.07 -2.85 17.37
C PRO A 582 -5.09 -1.89 16.15
N PRO A 583 -6.04 -2.06 15.21
CA PRO A 583 -6.21 -1.14 14.09
C PRO A 583 -6.41 0.30 14.55
N ASN A 584 -5.82 1.25 13.82
CA ASN A 584 -5.99 2.69 14.05
C ASN A 584 -7.45 3.07 13.75
N LEU A 585 -8.20 3.42 14.80
CA LEU A 585 -9.61 3.79 14.69
C LEU A 585 -9.83 5.19 15.24
N HIS A 586 -10.60 6.01 14.51
CA HIS A 586 -11.00 7.33 15.00
C HIS A 586 -12.41 7.30 15.56
N LYS A 587 -12.75 8.33 16.35
CA LYS A 587 -14.11 8.52 16.88
C LYS A 587 -15.09 8.76 15.74
N GLN A 588 -16.32 8.29 15.92
CA GLN A 588 -17.41 8.52 14.97
C GLN A 588 -17.61 10.02 14.67
N ASP A 589 -17.98 10.31 13.44
CA ASP A 589 -18.33 11.66 13.00
C ASP A 589 -19.45 12.28 13.86
N GLY A 590 -19.32 13.57 14.15
CA GLY A 590 -20.21 14.31 15.04
C GLY A 590 -19.82 14.29 16.53
N TYR A 591 -18.84 13.48 16.96
CA TYR A 591 -18.24 13.62 18.30
C TYR A 591 -17.71 15.05 18.54
N ALA A 592 -17.79 15.55 19.77
CA ALA A 592 -17.37 16.92 20.08
C ALA A 592 -15.85 16.98 20.34
N CYS A 593 -15.18 17.98 19.76
CA CYS A 593 -13.74 18.20 19.90
C CYS A 593 -13.42 19.68 20.19
N ASN A 594 -12.14 19.97 20.48
CA ASN A 594 -11.65 21.29 20.90
C ASN A 594 -12.58 22.00 21.91
N GLN A 595 -12.81 21.40 23.08
CA GLN A 595 -13.67 21.96 24.14
C GLN A 595 -15.10 22.30 23.67
N ASN A 596 -15.69 21.43 22.84
CA ASN A 596 -17.00 21.58 22.18
C ASN A 596 -17.09 22.72 21.14
N GLN A 597 -15.98 23.36 20.78
CA GLN A 597 -15.93 24.34 19.67
C GLN A 597 -15.91 23.67 18.30
N GLY A 598 -15.48 22.40 18.23
CA GLY A 598 -15.36 21.62 17.00
C GLY A 598 -16.14 20.30 17.02
N ARG A 599 -16.16 19.65 15.86
CA ARG A 599 -16.70 18.30 15.67
C ARG A 599 -15.68 17.41 14.98
N CYS A 600 -15.75 16.12 15.27
CA CYS A 600 -15.00 15.10 14.56
C CYS A 600 -15.68 14.81 13.21
N TYR A 601 -14.88 14.76 12.15
CA TYR A 601 -15.33 14.37 10.81
C TYR A 601 -14.16 13.77 10.04
N SER A 602 -14.27 12.49 9.66
CA SER A 602 -13.19 11.73 9.00
C SER A 602 -11.84 11.82 9.76
N GLY A 603 -11.87 11.60 11.08
CA GLY A 603 -10.69 11.63 11.96
C GLY A 603 -10.19 13.02 12.35
N GLU A 604 -10.52 14.07 11.59
CA GLU A 604 -10.10 15.44 11.87
C GLU A 604 -11.05 16.19 12.82
N CYS A 605 -10.51 17.16 13.56
CA CYS A 605 -11.29 18.08 14.39
C CYS A 605 -11.61 19.39 13.63
N LYS A 606 -12.82 19.46 13.05
CA LYS A 606 -13.27 20.57 12.20
C LYS A 606 -13.78 21.77 13.01
N THR A 607 -13.21 22.95 12.74
CA THR A 607 -13.67 24.27 13.21
C THR A 607 -13.38 25.32 12.13
N ARG A 608 -14.16 26.42 12.11
CA ARG A 608 -13.88 27.59 11.25
C ARG A 608 -12.50 28.19 11.55
N ASP A 609 -12.08 28.23 12.82
CA ASP A 609 -10.76 28.72 13.22
C ASP A 609 -9.62 27.88 12.67
N ASN A 610 -9.71 26.55 12.78
CA ASN A 610 -8.71 25.63 12.25
C ASN A 610 -8.63 25.76 10.72
N GLN A 611 -9.78 25.86 10.04
CA GLN A 611 -9.84 26.06 8.58
C GLN A 611 -9.19 27.38 8.16
N CYS A 612 -9.50 28.50 8.84
CA CYS A 612 -8.84 29.78 8.61
C CYS A 612 -7.31 29.71 8.85
N GLN A 613 -6.85 28.99 9.88
CA GLN A 613 -5.41 28.80 10.16
C GLN A 613 -4.70 27.86 9.17
N TYR A 614 -5.43 26.88 8.64
CA TYR A 614 -4.95 25.97 7.62
C TYR A 614 -4.72 26.73 6.31
N ILE A 615 -5.73 27.50 5.86
CA ILE A 615 -5.68 28.29 4.62
C ILE A 615 -4.71 29.49 4.74
N TRP A 616 -4.81 30.32 5.79
CA TRP A 616 -4.10 31.62 5.85
C TRP A 616 -2.88 31.64 6.75
N GLY A 617 -2.71 30.63 7.62
CA GLY A 617 -1.62 30.51 8.59
C GLY A 617 -2.02 30.78 10.04
N THR A 618 -1.15 30.43 10.98
CA THR A 618 -1.40 30.35 12.44
C THR A 618 -1.84 31.66 13.14
N LYS A 619 -1.81 32.80 12.44
CA LYS A 619 -2.24 34.11 12.95
C LYS A 619 -3.68 34.48 12.57
N ALA A 620 -4.29 33.71 11.66
CA ALA A 620 -5.69 33.83 11.32
C ALA A 620 -6.61 33.14 12.36
N SER A 621 -7.87 33.53 12.36
CA SER A 621 -8.95 32.87 13.10
C SER A 621 -10.26 33.03 12.34
N GLY A 622 -11.30 32.28 12.70
CA GLY A 622 -12.65 32.52 12.21
C GLY A 622 -13.15 33.89 12.65
N SER A 623 -13.92 34.57 11.80
CA SER A 623 -14.62 35.80 12.15
C SER A 623 -15.75 35.57 13.16
N ASP A 624 -16.18 36.64 13.81
CA ASP A 624 -17.33 36.63 14.71
C ASP A 624 -18.60 36.14 14.00
N LYS A 625 -19.52 35.52 14.76
CA LYS A 625 -20.81 35.03 14.23
C LYS A 625 -21.61 36.13 13.53
N PHE A 626 -21.52 37.38 13.98
CA PHE A 626 -22.15 38.53 13.35
C PHE A 626 -21.78 38.67 11.87
N CYS A 627 -20.53 38.35 11.48
CA CYS A 627 -20.10 38.38 10.08
C CYS A 627 -20.92 37.42 9.21
N TYR A 628 -21.10 36.18 9.68
CA TYR A 628 -21.86 35.13 8.99
C TYR A 628 -23.36 35.47 8.96
N GLU A 629 -23.92 35.91 10.09
CA GLU A 629 -25.33 36.32 10.22
C GLU A 629 -25.69 37.56 9.38
N LYS A 630 -24.69 38.35 8.94
CA LYS A 630 -24.84 39.41 7.95
C LYS A 630 -24.56 38.89 6.54
N LEU A 631 -23.28 38.76 6.19
CA LEU A 631 -22.83 38.61 4.81
C LEU A 631 -23.43 37.38 4.12
N ASN A 632 -23.48 36.22 4.79
CA ASN A 632 -24.02 35.01 4.17
C ASN A 632 -25.54 35.08 3.93
N THR A 633 -26.25 35.99 4.61
CA THR A 633 -27.67 36.31 4.33
C THR A 633 -27.87 37.38 3.25
N GLU A 634 -26.81 37.98 2.69
CA GLU A 634 -26.92 38.88 1.55
C GLU A 634 -27.02 38.12 0.23
N GLY A 635 -26.30 37.00 0.08
CA GLY A 635 -26.24 36.25 -1.17
C GLY A 635 -25.41 37.00 -2.22
N THR A 636 -24.22 37.46 -1.82
CA THR A 636 -23.27 38.21 -2.66
C THR A 636 -21.92 37.50 -2.69
N GLU A 637 -20.99 38.02 -3.50
CA GLU A 637 -19.58 37.58 -3.50
C GLU A 637 -18.94 37.69 -2.10
N LYS A 638 -19.43 38.61 -1.25
CA LYS A 638 -18.94 38.80 0.13
C LYS A 638 -19.46 37.76 1.12
N GLY A 639 -20.52 37.02 0.76
CA GLY A 639 -21.15 36.03 1.62
C GLY A 639 -22.37 35.39 0.96
N ASN A 640 -22.34 34.06 0.86
CA ASN A 640 -23.33 33.25 0.16
C ASN A 640 -23.23 31.76 0.58
N CYS A 641 -24.15 30.93 0.11
CA CYS A 641 -24.16 29.47 0.30
C CYS A 641 -23.79 28.69 -0.98
N GLY A 642 -23.11 29.34 -1.93
CA GLY A 642 -22.75 28.78 -3.23
C GLY A 642 -23.14 29.68 -4.39
N LYS A 643 -23.00 29.15 -5.61
CA LYS A 643 -23.32 29.82 -6.87
C LYS A 643 -24.20 28.90 -7.72
N ASP A 644 -25.24 29.48 -8.32
CA ASP A 644 -26.22 28.86 -9.21
C ASP A 644 -26.02 29.48 -10.61
N GLY A 645 -25.20 28.82 -11.43
CA GLY A 645 -24.65 29.41 -12.66
C GLY A 645 -23.78 30.63 -12.34
N ASP A 646 -24.29 31.84 -12.65
CA ASP A 646 -23.65 33.11 -12.31
C ASP A 646 -24.24 33.83 -11.09
N ARG A 647 -25.32 33.30 -10.51
CA ARG A 647 -26.01 33.93 -9.38
C ARG A 647 -25.53 33.37 -8.04
N TRP A 648 -25.07 34.24 -7.14
CA TRP A 648 -24.77 33.87 -5.75
C TRP A 648 -26.05 33.44 -5.00
N ILE A 649 -25.94 32.38 -4.18
CA ILE A 649 -27.05 31.79 -3.44
C ILE A 649 -27.10 32.43 -2.04
N GLN A 650 -28.20 33.10 -1.72
CA GLN A 650 -28.47 33.59 -0.36
C GLN A 650 -28.60 32.42 0.63
N CYS A 651 -27.85 32.41 1.74
CA CYS A 651 -28.05 31.39 2.77
C CYS A 651 -29.39 31.57 3.47
N SER A 652 -30.03 30.46 3.86
CA SER A 652 -31.10 30.52 4.86
C SER A 652 -30.50 30.94 6.22
N LYS A 653 -31.33 31.49 7.11
CA LYS A 653 -30.91 31.81 8.50
C LYS A 653 -30.39 30.60 9.29
N HIS A 654 -30.67 29.37 8.84
CA HIS A 654 -30.15 28.16 9.46
C HIS A 654 -28.75 27.80 8.96
N ASP A 655 -28.46 28.09 7.69
CA ASP A 655 -27.28 27.63 6.97
C ASP A 655 -26.13 28.67 6.97
N VAL A 656 -26.33 29.86 7.56
CA VAL A 656 -25.34 30.97 7.55
C VAL A 656 -23.94 30.56 8.02
N PHE A 657 -23.84 29.59 8.94
CA PHE A 657 -22.57 29.10 9.49
C PHE A 657 -21.93 27.96 8.67
N CYS A 658 -22.53 27.60 7.54
CA CYS A 658 -22.08 26.60 6.56
C CYS A 658 -21.88 27.16 5.14
N GLY A 659 -22.12 28.46 4.95
CA GLY A 659 -21.85 29.18 3.70
C GLY A 659 -20.36 29.53 3.52
N PHE A 660 -20.12 30.67 2.90
CA PHE A 660 -18.79 31.24 2.69
C PHE A 660 -18.03 31.42 4.02
N LEU A 661 -16.73 31.11 4.01
CA LEU A 661 -15.84 31.17 5.17
C LEU A 661 -15.34 32.61 5.36
N LEU A 662 -15.55 33.13 6.57
CA LEU A 662 -15.14 34.45 6.98
C LEU A 662 -14.07 34.33 8.07
N CYS A 663 -12.92 34.94 7.81
CA CYS A 663 -11.71 34.87 8.63
C CYS A 663 -11.23 36.27 9.04
N THR A 664 -10.30 36.29 10.00
CA THR A 664 -9.58 37.47 10.46
C THR A 664 -8.08 37.32 10.22
N ASN A 665 -7.35 38.44 10.10
CA ASN A 665 -5.88 38.46 9.90
C ASN A 665 -5.39 37.65 8.68
N LEU A 666 -6.12 37.70 7.56
CA LEU A 666 -5.74 36.98 6.34
C LEU A 666 -4.35 37.42 5.84
N THR A 667 -3.56 36.46 5.38
CA THR A 667 -2.31 36.72 4.67
C THR A 667 -2.59 36.99 3.18
N ARG A 668 -1.68 37.69 2.49
CA ARG A 668 -1.88 38.10 1.08
C ARG A 668 -2.00 36.95 0.07
N ALA A 669 -1.65 35.73 0.45
CA ALA A 669 -1.73 34.54 -0.39
C ALA A 669 -1.90 33.30 0.50
N PRO A 670 -2.78 32.34 0.14
CA PRO A 670 -3.05 31.18 0.97
C PRO A 670 -1.90 30.15 0.96
N ARG A 671 -1.85 29.35 2.02
CA ARG A 671 -0.91 28.23 2.22
C ARG A 671 -1.25 27.00 1.39
N ILE A 672 -2.51 26.87 0.99
CA ILE A 672 -3.07 25.79 0.16
C ILE A 672 -3.89 26.37 -0.99
N GLY A 673 -4.01 25.63 -2.08
CA GLY A 673 -4.79 26.05 -3.25
C GLY A 673 -4.29 27.34 -3.92
N GLN A 674 -5.16 27.95 -4.71
CA GLN A 674 -4.92 29.21 -5.41
C GLN A 674 -6.09 30.18 -5.13
N LEU A 675 -5.78 31.48 -5.04
CA LEU A 675 -6.78 32.53 -4.85
C LEU A 675 -7.58 32.71 -6.15
N GLN A 676 -8.90 32.61 -6.10
CA GLN A 676 -9.78 32.92 -7.22
C GLN A 676 -10.40 34.30 -7.00
N GLY A 677 -10.01 35.27 -7.84
CA GLY A 677 -10.36 36.69 -7.62
C GLY A 677 -9.41 37.36 -6.62
N GLU A 678 -9.94 38.24 -5.78
CA GLU A 678 -9.20 38.95 -4.74
C GLU A 678 -9.68 38.55 -3.33
N ILE A 679 -8.90 38.90 -2.30
CA ILE A 679 -9.39 38.88 -0.93
C ILE A 679 -10.42 40.01 -0.79
N ILE A 680 -11.53 39.73 -0.12
CA ILE A 680 -12.68 40.64 0.03
C ILE A 680 -12.62 41.29 1.42
N PRO A 681 -11.93 42.43 1.61
CA PRO A 681 -11.87 43.10 2.90
C PRO A 681 -13.25 43.66 3.28
N THR A 682 -13.80 43.17 4.39
CA THR A 682 -15.07 43.68 4.94
C THR A 682 -14.94 43.79 6.44
N SER A 683 -15.35 44.93 7.01
CA SER A 683 -15.38 45.12 8.45
C SER A 683 -16.59 45.94 8.89
N PHE A 684 -17.04 45.71 10.12
CA PHE A 684 -18.22 46.36 10.70
C PHE A 684 -17.92 46.88 12.10
N TYR A 685 -18.57 47.99 12.50
CA TYR A 685 -18.57 48.43 13.88
C TYR A 685 -19.73 47.77 14.63
N HIS A 686 -19.43 46.92 15.62
CA HIS A 686 -20.42 46.17 16.39
C HIS A 686 -20.00 46.10 17.86
N GLN A 687 -20.95 46.34 18.78
CA GLN A 687 -20.73 46.31 20.24
C GLN A 687 -19.48 47.09 20.72
N GLY A 688 -19.23 48.25 20.11
CA GLY A 688 -18.09 49.12 20.46
C GLY A 688 -16.74 48.74 19.86
N ARG A 689 -16.68 47.71 18.99
CA ARG A 689 -15.45 47.19 18.37
C ARG A 689 -15.58 47.14 16.85
N VAL A 690 -14.46 47.22 16.15
CA VAL A 690 -14.38 46.85 14.73
C VAL A 690 -14.20 45.33 14.64
N ILE A 691 -15.07 44.67 13.89
CA ILE A 691 -14.99 43.23 13.58
C ILE A 691 -14.54 43.08 12.13
N ASP A 692 -13.52 42.24 11.91
CA ASP A 692 -13.04 41.83 10.59
C ASP A 692 -13.82 40.59 10.10
N CYS A 693 -14.34 40.69 8.88
CA CYS A 693 -15.24 39.75 8.22
C CYS A 693 -14.72 39.44 6.81
N SER A 694 -13.40 39.31 6.65
CA SER A 694 -12.75 39.14 5.35
C SER A 694 -12.79 37.68 4.88
N GLY A 695 -12.98 37.46 3.59
CA GLY A 695 -13.03 36.12 2.98
C GLY A 695 -12.44 36.13 1.57
N ALA A 696 -12.25 34.94 0.98
CA ALA A 696 -11.87 34.78 -0.42
C ALA A 696 -12.20 33.37 -0.90
N HIS A 697 -12.44 33.22 -2.20
CA HIS A 697 -12.49 31.91 -2.85
C HIS A 697 -11.06 31.36 -2.98
N VAL A 698 -10.83 30.15 -2.49
CA VAL A 698 -9.51 29.49 -2.48
C VAL A 698 -9.71 28.09 -3.02
N VAL A 699 -9.33 27.89 -4.27
CA VAL A 699 -9.65 26.69 -5.04
C VAL A 699 -8.44 25.77 -5.03
N LEU A 700 -8.66 24.52 -4.61
CA LEU A 700 -7.68 23.43 -4.73
C LEU A 700 -7.63 22.92 -6.17
N ASP A 701 -6.59 22.16 -6.52
CA ASP A 701 -6.39 21.70 -7.90
C ASP A 701 -7.49 20.76 -8.43
N ASP A 702 -8.31 20.18 -7.52
CA ASP A 702 -9.46 19.31 -7.76
C ASP A 702 -10.80 20.06 -7.89
N ASP A 703 -10.75 21.38 -8.10
CA ASP A 703 -11.85 22.36 -8.06
C ASP A 703 -12.62 22.43 -6.72
N THR A 704 -12.10 21.86 -5.62
CA THR A 704 -12.66 22.06 -4.27
C THR A 704 -12.35 23.49 -3.80
N ASP A 705 -13.37 24.34 -3.70
CA ASP A 705 -13.24 25.67 -3.07
C ASP A 705 -13.32 25.56 -1.53
N VAL A 706 -12.15 25.68 -0.87
CA VAL A 706 -12.03 25.72 0.60
C VAL A 706 -12.33 27.11 1.18
N GLY A 707 -12.74 28.07 0.35
CA GLY A 707 -13.36 29.33 0.75
C GLY A 707 -14.79 29.19 1.30
N TYR A 708 -15.37 27.97 1.32
CA TYR A 708 -16.60 27.65 2.03
C TYR A 708 -16.32 26.86 3.31
N VAL A 709 -17.16 26.99 4.33
CA VAL A 709 -17.02 26.24 5.58
C VAL A 709 -17.05 24.73 5.32
N GLU A 710 -16.02 24.02 5.80
CA GLU A 710 -15.86 22.57 5.60
C GLU A 710 -17.00 21.74 6.22
N ASP A 711 -17.37 20.64 5.54
CA ASP A 711 -18.27 19.64 6.06
C ASP A 711 -17.78 19.07 7.41
N GLY A 712 -18.73 18.67 8.25
CA GLY A 712 -18.49 18.31 9.64
C GLY A 712 -18.35 19.50 10.60
N THR A 713 -18.09 20.73 10.13
CA THR A 713 -17.94 21.90 11.01
C THR A 713 -19.22 22.20 11.80
N PRO A 714 -19.18 22.48 13.12
CA PRO A 714 -20.38 22.77 13.90
C PRO A 714 -21.06 24.08 13.51
N CYS A 715 -22.35 24.00 13.21
CA CYS A 715 -23.23 25.14 12.92
C CYS A 715 -24.27 25.40 14.02
N GLY A 716 -24.50 24.44 14.91
CA GLY A 716 -25.46 24.57 16.02
C GLY A 716 -25.33 23.48 17.08
N PRO A 717 -26.14 23.52 18.16
CA PRO A 717 -26.17 22.48 19.19
C PRO A 717 -26.58 21.13 18.57
N SER A 718 -25.67 20.15 18.60
CA SER A 718 -25.83 18.84 17.92
C SER A 718 -26.05 18.92 16.40
N MET A 719 -25.56 20.00 15.76
CA MET A 719 -25.65 20.21 14.32
C MET A 719 -24.28 20.47 13.67
N MET A 720 -24.11 20.00 12.45
CA MET A 720 -22.90 20.22 11.65
C MET A 720 -23.22 20.47 10.17
N CYS A 721 -22.25 21.08 9.48
CA CYS A 721 -22.34 21.37 8.06
C CYS A 721 -22.22 20.09 7.22
N LEU A 722 -23.06 19.97 6.18
CA LEU A 722 -22.89 19.02 5.09
C LEU A 722 -23.50 19.63 3.82
N ASP A 723 -22.80 19.59 2.68
CA ASP A 723 -23.25 20.21 1.42
C ASP A 723 -23.69 21.68 1.61
N ARG A 724 -22.92 22.44 2.40
CA ARG A 724 -23.18 23.85 2.79
C ARG A 724 -24.49 24.09 3.56
N LYS A 725 -25.12 23.05 4.11
CA LYS A 725 -26.35 23.14 4.94
C LYS A 725 -26.09 22.75 6.38
N CYS A 726 -26.80 23.38 7.32
CA CYS A 726 -26.73 23.04 8.73
C CYS A 726 -27.68 21.88 9.06
N LEU A 727 -27.15 20.66 9.24
CA LEU A 727 -27.94 19.46 9.47
C LEU A 727 -27.81 18.95 10.92
N GLN A 728 -28.90 18.38 11.44
CA GLN A 728 -28.89 17.65 12.72
C GLN A 728 -28.03 16.40 12.58
N ILE A 729 -27.10 16.17 13.50
CA ILE A 729 -26.21 14.99 13.47
C ILE A 729 -27.02 13.68 13.48
N GLN A 730 -28.16 13.67 14.18
CA GLN A 730 -29.10 12.54 14.23
C GLN A 730 -29.92 12.30 12.94
N ALA A 731 -29.94 13.27 12.01
CA ALA A 731 -30.63 13.14 10.72
C ALA A 731 -29.70 12.65 9.60
N LEU A 732 -28.41 12.50 9.89
CA LEU A 732 -27.44 11.87 9.00
C LEU A 732 -27.53 10.35 9.21
N ASN A 733 -27.68 9.58 8.12
CA ASN A 733 -27.87 8.12 8.16
C ASN A 733 -26.57 7.36 8.46
N MET A 734 -25.92 7.68 9.58
CA MET A 734 -24.67 7.07 10.03
C MET A 734 -24.96 5.80 10.83
N SER A 735 -24.16 4.75 10.62
CA SER A 735 -24.20 3.53 11.42
C SER A 735 -23.97 3.85 12.89
N SER A 736 -24.87 3.45 13.79
CA SER A 736 -24.80 3.79 15.22
C SER A 736 -24.34 2.62 16.08
N CYS A 737 -23.40 2.88 17.00
CA CYS A 737 -23.07 1.93 18.06
C CYS A 737 -24.27 1.61 18.98
N PRO A 738 -24.24 0.48 19.71
CA PRO A 738 -25.24 0.14 20.72
C PRO A 738 -25.54 1.25 21.74
N LEU A 739 -26.81 1.35 22.12
CA LEU A 739 -27.34 2.25 23.15
C LEU A 739 -27.84 1.43 24.35
N ASP A 740 -27.56 1.88 25.58
CA ASP A 740 -28.19 1.30 26.77
C ASP A 740 -29.67 1.67 26.91
N SER A 741 -30.33 1.11 27.92
CA SER A 741 -31.73 1.42 28.28
C SER A 741 -32.00 2.87 28.71
N LYS A 742 -30.97 3.72 28.73
CA LYS A 742 -31.03 5.15 29.05
C LYS A 742 -30.54 6.04 27.88
N GLY A 743 -30.29 5.46 26.70
CA GLY A 743 -29.85 6.17 25.50
C GLY A 743 -28.36 6.53 25.48
N LYS A 744 -27.52 5.89 26.29
CA LYS A 744 -26.06 6.08 26.26
C LYS A 744 -25.40 5.19 25.23
N VAL A 745 -24.62 5.80 24.33
CA VAL A 745 -23.68 5.11 23.43
C VAL A 745 -22.68 4.29 24.22
N CYS A 746 -22.47 3.02 23.83
CA CYS A 746 -21.53 2.08 24.47
C CYS A 746 -21.68 2.02 26.00
N SER A 747 -22.94 1.98 26.49
CA SER A 747 -23.30 2.04 27.92
C SER A 747 -22.80 3.27 28.71
N GLY A 748 -22.17 4.23 28.05
CA GLY A 748 -21.38 5.29 28.68
C GLY A 748 -20.09 4.79 29.34
N HIS A 749 -19.55 3.68 28.84
CA HIS A 749 -18.36 2.97 29.30
C HIS A 749 -17.41 2.63 28.12
N GLY A 750 -17.44 3.47 27.08
CA GLY A 750 -16.65 3.32 25.86
C GLY A 750 -16.94 4.43 24.84
N VAL A 751 -16.24 4.35 23.71
CA VAL A 751 -16.27 5.32 22.61
C VAL A 751 -16.68 4.61 21.33
N CYS A 752 -17.56 5.22 20.54
CA CYS A 752 -17.95 4.69 19.23
C CYS A 752 -16.91 5.04 18.17
N SER A 753 -16.42 4.04 17.45
CA SER A 753 -15.48 4.17 16.34
C SER A 753 -16.15 4.62 15.04
N ASN A 754 -15.33 4.96 14.05
CA ASN A 754 -15.73 5.17 12.65
C ASN A 754 -16.38 3.93 12.00
N GLU A 755 -16.15 2.72 12.53
CA GLU A 755 -16.78 1.48 12.07
C GLU A 755 -18.11 1.16 12.77
N ALA A 756 -18.58 2.06 13.65
CA ALA A 756 -19.72 1.84 14.55
C ALA A 756 -19.51 0.66 15.52
N THR A 757 -18.26 0.41 15.93
CA THR A 757 -17.87 -0.53 16.98
C THR A 757 -17.57 0.20 18.29
N CYS A 758 -17.92 -0.40 19.43
CA CYS A 758 -17.64 0.18 20.74
C CYS A 758 -16.24 -0.19 21.23
N ILE A 759 -15.39 0.81 21.42
CA ILE A 759 -14.08 0.68 22.08
C ILE A 759 -14.27 0.96 23.57
N CYS A 760 -14.22 -0.07 24.41
CA CYS A 760 -14.57 0.03 25.83
C CYS A 760 -13.47 0.65 26.69
N ASP A 761 -13.88 1.34 27.75
CA ASP A 761 -13.00 1.76 28.85
C ASP A 761 -12.33 0.53 29.48
N PHE A 762 -11.10 0.68 29.96
CA PHE A 762 -10.21 -0.42 30.43
C PHE A 762 -10.77 -1.38 31.51
N THR A 763 -11.90 -1.05 32.14
CA THR A 763 -12.57 -1.90 33.15
C THR A 763 -13.92 -2.47 32.67
N TRP A 764 -14.16 -2.43 31.36
CA TRP A 764 -15.40 -2.85 30.70
C TRP A 764 -15.14 -3.67 29.43
N ALA A 765 -16.13 -4.46 29.04
CA ALA A 765 -16.09 -5.41 27.94
C ALA A 765 -17.51 -5.68 27.40
N GLY A 766 -17.61 -6.51 26.35
CA GLY A 766 -18.83 -6.74 25.60
C GLY A 766 -19.00 -5.75 24.44
N THR A 767 -19.81 -6.10 23.44
CA THR A 767 -19.99 -5.31 22.20
C THR A 767 -20.69 -3.97 22.42
N ASP A 768 -21.28 -3.74 23.59
CA ASP A 768 -21.96 -2.54 24.04
C ASP A 768 -21.30 -1.91 25.31
N CYS A 769 -20.16 -2.45 25.75
CA CYS A 769 -19.46 -2.12 26.98
C CYS A 769 -20.30 -2.24 28.28
N SER A 770 -21.34 -3.09 28.29
CA SER A 770 -22.19 -3.29 29.47
C SER A 770 -21.58 -4.21 30.54
N ILE A 771 -20.57 -5.02 30.19
CA ILE A 771 -19.98 -6.02 31.09
C ILE A 771 -18.78 -5.41 31.80
N ARG A 772 -18.77 -5.42 33.14
CA ARG A 772 -17.63 -4.93 33.93
C ARG A 772 -16.55 -6.01 34.02
N ASP A 773 -15.37 -5.72 33.48
CA ASP A 773 -14.20 -6.61 33.43
C ASP A 773 -12.99 -5.93 34.12
N PRO A 774 -12.87 -6.03 35.46
CA PRO A 774 -11.77 -5.43 36.19
C PRO A 774 -10.50 -6.28 36.02
N VAL A 775 -9.47 -5.70 35.40
CA VAL A 775 -8.19 -6.38 35.16
C VAL A 775 -7.61 -6.94 36.47
N ARG A 776 -7.31 -8.25 36.46
CA ARG A 776 -6.76 -8.97 37.61
C ARG A 776 -5.37 -8.44 37.95
N ASN A 777 -5.21 -7.93 39.17
CA ASN A 777 -3.90 -7.52 39.69
C ASN A 777 -2.91 -8.69 39.64
N LEU A 778 -1.84 -8.55 38.85
CA LEU A 778 -0.72 -9.50 38.77
C LEU A 778 0.10 -9.58 40.08
N HIS A 779 -0.19 -8.69 41.03
CA HIS A 779 0.25 -8.78 42.41
C HIS A 779 -0.96 -8.86 43.35
N PRO A 780 -1.36 -10.06 43.77
CA PRO A 780 -2.06 -10.22 45.04
C PRO A 780 -1.19 -9.61 46.13
N SER A 781 -1.78 -8.80 47.01
CA SER A 781 -1.15 -8.53 48.30
C SER A 781 -0.89 -9.86 49.00
N LYS A 782 0.33 -10.09 49.49
CA LYS A 782 0.59 -11.24 50.36
C LYS A 782 -0.22 -11.06 51.63
N ASP A 783 -1.32 -11.77 51.76
CA ASP A 783 -1.94 -12.00 53.06
C ASP A 783 -0.88 -12.64 53.97
N GLU A 784 -0.58 -12.02 55.11
CA GLU A 784 0.18 -12.67 56.17
C GLU A 784 -0.70 -13.79 56.77
N GLY A 785 -0.66 -14.96 56.14
CA GLY A 785 -1.25 -16.18 56.69
C GLY A 785 -0.75 -16.42 58.13
N PRO A 786 -1.58 -16.97 59.02
CA PRO A 786 -1.28 -17.02 60.45
C PRO A 786 0.09 -17.64 60.76
N LYS A 787 0.89 -16.95 61.57
CA LYS A 787 2.24 -17.37 61.98
C LYS A 787 2.17 -18.63 62.85
N VAL A 788 2.19 -19.81 62.22
CA VAL A 788 2.23 -21.11 62.90
C VAL A 788 3.58 -21.29 63.59
N ASN A 789 3.56 -21.45 64.91
CA ASN A 789 4.77 -21.51 65.73
C ASN A 789 5.64 -22.73 65.40
N MET A 790 6.91 -22.48 65.04
CA MET A 790 7.91 -23.47 64.58
C MET A 790 8.35 -24.55 65.60
N ALA A 791 7.68 -24.67 66.75
CA ALA A 791 8.06 -25.60 67.82
C ALA A 791 7.60 -27.06 67.58
N THR A 792 6.40 -27.26 67.02
CA THR A 792 5.77 -28.59 66.92
C THR A 792 6.34 -29.46 65.79
N SER A 793 6.76 -28.85 64.68
CA SER A 793 7.29 -29.55 63.49
C SER A 793 8.50 -30.47 63.80
N ARG A 794 9.44 -30.00 64.65
CA ARG A 794 10.67 -30.75 64.95
C ARG A 794 10.46 -32.03 65.74
N LEU A 795 9.41 -32.10 66.58
CA LEU A 795 9.08 -33.31 67.35
C LEU A 795 8.55 -34.43 66.45
N ILE A 796 7.73 -34.10 65.45
CA ILE A 796 7.14 -35.08 64.53
C ILE A 796 8.22 -35.75 63.67
N GLY A 797 9.18 -34.98 63.16
CA GLY A 797 10.29 -35.51 62.37
C GLY A 797 11.21 -36.49 63.12
N ALA A 798 11.48 -36.23 64.40
CA ALA A 798 12.34 -37.10 65.22
C ALA A 798 11.71 -38.48 65.50
N VAL A 799 10.39 -38.51 65.72
CA VAL A 799 9.65 -39.77 65.93
C VAL A 799 9.54 -40.58 64.64
N ALA A 800 9.29 -39.94 63.49
CA ALA A 800 9.25 -40.63 62.20
C ALA A 800 10.59 -41.29 61.84
N GLY A 801 11.71 -40.58 62.05
CA GLY A 801 13.05 -41.08 61.74
C GLY A 801 13.47 -42.27 62.62
N THR A 802 13.10 -42.27 63.90
CA THR A 802 13.44 -43.38 64.84
C THR A 802 12.64 -44.65 64.56
N ILE A 803 11.37 -44.53 64.18
CA ILE A 803 10.53 -45.68 63.77
C ILE A 803 11.10 -46.36 62.52
N LEU A 804 11.50 -45.58 61.50
CA LEU A 804 12.09 -46.12 60.27
C LEU A 804 13.43 -46.83 60.52
N ALA A 805 14.30 -46.26 61.38
CA ALA A 805 15.57 -46.88 61.72
C ALA A 805 15.40 -48.26 62.40
N LEU A 806 14.45 -48.37 63.34
CA LEU A 806 14.15 -49.64 64.00
C LEU A 806 13.56 -50.69 63.05
N GLY A 807 12.68 -50.27 62.12
CA GLY A 807 12.09 -51.17 61.12
C GLY A 807 13.12 -51.87 60.23
N VAL A 808 14.17 -51.15 59.80
CA VAL A 808 15.26 -51.73 59.00
C VAL A 808 16.12 -52.70 59.82
N ILE A 809 16.41 -52.38 61.08
CA ILE A 809 17.24 -53.23 61.96
C ILE A 809 16.56 -54.56 62.29
N PHE A 810 15.25 -54.57 62.53
CA PHE A 810 14.50 -55.81 62.81
C PHE A 810 14.05 -56.57 61.56
N GLY A 811 13.92 -55.92 60.40
CA GLY A 811 13.59 -56.60 59.14
C GLY A 811 14.75 -57.41 58.54
N GLY A 812 16.00 -57.07 58.86
CA GLY A 812 17.19 -57.61 58.18
C GLY A 812 17.60 -59.05 58.50
N THR A 813 17.01 -59.70 59.52
CA THR A 813 17.47 -61.00 60.04
C THR A 813 16.47 -62.15 59.88
N GLY A 814 15.27 -61.89 59.33
CA GLY A 814 14.17 -62.87 59.30
C GLY A 814 14.12 -63.83 58.11
N TRP A 815 14.85 -63.57 57.01
CA TRP A 815 14.76 -64.34 55.75
C TRP A 815 16.08 -65.03 55.36
N GLY A 816 16.50 -65.96 56.22
CA GLY A 816 17.47 -66.99 55.90
C GLY A 816 17.03 -68.32 56.51
N ILE A 817 17.23 -69.42 55.78
CA ILE A 817 16.89 -70.81 56.15
C ILE A 817 15.38 -71.14 56.09
N GLU A 818 14.91 -71.60 54.92
CA GLU A 818 14.34 -72.96 54.77
C GLU A 818 14.21 -73.39 53.28
N ASN A 819 14.40 -74.69 53.02
CA ASN A 819 13.88 -75.53 51.92
C ASN A 819 13.82 -74.95 50.48
N VAL A 820 14.65 -75.32 49.48
CA VAL A 820 15.35 -76.57 49.08
C VAL A 820 14.45 -77.68 48.45
N LYS A 821 14.77 -78.04 47.18
CA LYS A 821 14.37 -79.24 46.37
C LYS A 821 12.97 -79.32 45.69
N LYS A 822 12.94 -79.04 44.37
CA LYS A 822 12.49 -79.90 43.21
C LYS A 822 11.97 -79.01 42.05
N ARG A 823 11.98 -79.34 40.74
CA ARG A 823 12.81 -80.10 39.76
C ARG A 823 11.91 -80.39 38.53
N ARG A 824 12.22 -79.82 37.33
CA ARG A 824 11.93 -80.21 35.90
C ARG A 824 11.69 -78.94 35.03
N PHE A 825 12.30 -78.73 33.86
CA PHE A 825 12.14 -79.37 32.51
C PHE A 825 10.77 -79.03 31.86
N ASP A 826 10.61 -78.57 30.61
CA ASP A 826 11.51 -78.49 29.41
C ASP A 826 11.12 -77.28 28.46
N PRO A 827 11.77 -77.03 27.28
CA PRO A 827 11.68 -75.75 26.54
C PRO A 827 11.17 -75.78 25.06
N THR A 828 10.92 -74.59 24.48
CA THR A 828 10.98 -74.16 23.04
C THR A 828 10.66 -72.65 23.04
N GLN A 829 11.34 -71.66 22.45
CA GLN A 829 12.32 -71.47 21.36
C GLN A 829 11.76 -71.32 19.93
N GLN A 830 12.28 -70.28 19.25
CA GLN A 830 12.24 -69.93 17.81
C GLN A 830 11.01 -69.18 17.26
N GLY A 831 11.30 -68.17 16.46
CA GLY A 831 10.44 -67.52 15.46
C GLY A 831 11.21 -67.37 14.14
N PRO A 832 10.56 -67.00 13.03
CA PRO A 832 11.16 -66.98 11.70
C PRO A 832 11.89 -65.66 11.36
N ILE A 833 12.52 -65.68 10.17
CA ILE A 833 13.40 -64.67 9.56
C ILE A 833 12.60 -63.53 8.92
#